data_AF-A0A7S0NI74-F1
#
_entry.id   AF-A0A7S0NI74-F1
#
_cell.length_a   1.000
_cell.length_b   1.000
_cell.length_c   1.000
_cell.angle_alpha   90.00
_cell.angle_beta   90.00
_cell.angle_gamma   90.00
#
_symmetry.space_group_name_H-M   'P 1'
#
loop_
_entity.id
_entity.type
_entity.pdbx_description
1 polymer ?
#
loop_
_entity_poly.entity_id
_entity_poly.type
_entity_poly.pdbx_seq_one_letter_code
_entity_poly.pdbx_strand_id
1 'polypeptide(L)'
;MPLLHIGHDAELRPTLSSPSMNEDRPLTKNQAIAVHAGTLIPIVGFLLLYSTIGYGIDVYAELSDPGNYAIAWYLGVVSLAWFAVMFLVDAFDQSLSSPSARRNVTILTSIPCITLFVASLLSVEYYVSAPIVLFVIFKLLVGKVIRDQVCPHVGIKQYMLHTGYGNIAFTFVTLLAWVIWMYGWDKQWDNTEMFAAHHVELKCNRYVHSLEWGRCKAAYLLWATPLLIGILCFFYGIASLYLSREQGAVKMIMIQFLILGMGLWVSISISGAEMGLADDILQFGLLFCTLLMVVSVNIIGFDNLRERISGMKIASKLQGYAHSNPAKGLIIVLCMPIMPFILVLSMGIRVTRKMGLSFAPHRRDEDKEMKWLTRYTWRTFTWLWGTDTTSVVTWACYIAIFYFVCDVGVGKGAVLFLGYMISTMKDLNPGVVIVCFYILGVSMFLLPPVPGPPVYLTGGVLVVGAMEDSMGFWGATVICIFVCWFTKLSSCAMQQKLFGENLGGYVGVRYAVGINSIQMRAIRYCLMQPGLSIPKISILCGGPDWPTSVLCGILGVPLKEAIIGTSPVLVLYLAYTVMAGAFTLKLSSDCASSAPAPGALEPPSPPPPPFATPFRFDPRAPSPFLPARRLIHRIRSATSLTPFAGSVAAILTYLHRLLYSSAPYVSMPRSSTACSSADHCASYRFVPVVPACDPDATASAAASPSISTGD
;
A
#
# COMPACT_ATOMS: atom_id res chain seq x y z
N MET A 1 -34.01 -40.14 -18.75
CA MET A 1 -33.62 -41.53 -18.43
C MET A 1 -32.29 -41.83 -19.11
N PRO A 2 -31.36 -42.60 -18.51
CA PRO A 2 -31.42 -43.30 -17.21
C PRO A 2 -30.55 -42.58 -16.15
N LEU A 3 -30.99 -42.35 -14.90
CA LEU A 3 -31.14 -43.28 -13.76
C LEU A 3 -29.85 -44.04 -13.43
N LEU A 4 -29.09 -43.52 -12.46
CA LEU A 4 -28.08 -44.27 -11.74
C LEU A 4 -28.10 -43.89 -10.25
N HIS A 5 -28.41 -44.90 -9.46
CA HIS A 5 -28.43 -44.98 -8.01
C HIS A 5 -27.23 -44.30 -7.34
N ILE A 6 -27.48 -43.47 -6.34
CA ILE A 6 -26.53 -43.24 -5.25
C ILE A 6 -27.25 -43.66 -3.97
N GLY A 7 -26.76 -44.75 -3.40
CA GLY A 7 -27.28 -45.40 -2.21
C GLY A 7 -27.13 -44.54 -0.96
N HIS A 8 -28.12 -44.68 -0.10
CA HIS A 8 -28.08 -44.37 1.31
C HIS A 8 -26.94 -45.15 1.98
N ASP A 9 -25.96 -44.42 2.50
CA ASP A 9 -25.18 -44.78 3.69
C ASP A 9 -24.83 -43.48 4.41
N ALA A 10 -25.85 -42.91 5.07
CA ALA A 10 -25.67 -41.82 6.00
C ALA A 10 -25.19 -42.42 7.34
N GLU A 11 -23.88 -42.62 7.44
CA GLU A 11 -23.21 -42.80 8.73
C GLU A 11 -23.55 -41.59 9.60
N LEU A 12 -24.24 -41.83 10.72
CA LEU A 12 -24.55 -40.85 11.76
C LEU A 12 -23.24 -40.23 12.29
N ARG A 13 -22.78 -39.15 11.68
CA ARG A 13 -22.03 -38.14 12.42
C ARG A 13 -23.03 -37.43 13.33
N PRO A 14 -22.73 -37.21 14.61
CA PRO A 14 -23.52 -36.31 15.42
C PRO A 14 -23.47 -34.94 14.74
N THR A 15 -24.59 -34.56 14.13
CA THR A 15 -24.82 -33.20 13.67
C THR A 15 -24.60 -32.29 14.86
N LEU A 16 -23.50 -31.52 14.83
CA LEU A 16 -23.35 -30.38 15.71
C LEU A 16 -24.67 -29.61 15.68
N SER A 17 -25.18 -29.40 16.89
CA SER A 17 -26.38 -28.62 17.17
C SER A 17 -26.48 -27.38 16.29
N SER A 18 -27.70 -27.15 15.82
CA SER A 18 -28.14 -25.92 15.17
C SER A 18 -27.50 -24.67 15.81
N PRO A 19 -26.99 -23.71 15.02
CA PRO A 19 -26.18 -22.59 15.52
C PRO A 19 -26.95 -21.53 16.35
N SER A 20 -28.21 -21.75 16.75
CA SER A 20 -29.05 -20.72 17.38
C SER A 20 -29.05 -20.67 18.91
N MET A 21 -28.59 -21.71 19.64
CA MET A 21 -28.72 -21.73 21.12
C MET A 21 -27.52 -21.17 21.91
N ASN A 22 -26.38 -20.89 21.27
CA ASN A 22 -25.15 -20.43 21.95
C ASN A 22 -24.80 -18.95 21.71
N GLU A 23 -25.55 -18.20 20.90
CA GLU A 23 -25.15 -16.81 20.53
C GLU A 23 -25.32 -15.78 21.67
N ASP A 24 -26.13 -16.07 22.70
CA ASP A 24 -26.51 -15.07 23.72
C ASP A 24 -26.08 -15.39 25.17
N ARG A 25 -25.22 -16.40 25.41
CA ARG A 25 -24.79 -16.70 26.79
C ARG A 25 -23.94 -15.54 27.36
N PRO A 26 -24.35 -14.90 28.46
CA PRO A 26 -23.64 -13.75 29.03
C PRO A 26 -22.33 -14.16 29.70
N LEU A 27 -21.35 -13.24 29.76
CA LEU A 27 -20.13 -13.46 30.53
C LEU A 27 -20.44 -13.47 32.02
N THR A 28 -19.80 -14.39 32.74
CA THR A 28 -19.69 -14.29 34.20
C THR A 28 -18.74 -13.15 34.59
N LYS A 29 -18.87 -12.63 35.82
CA LYS A 29 -17.99 -11.56 36.32
C LYS A 29 -16.51 -11.94 36.24
N ASN A 30 -16.15 -13.18 36.58
CA ASN A 30 -14.77 -13.66 36.53
C ASN A 30 -14.23 -13.74 35.10
N GLN A 31 -15.05 -14.17 34.15
CA GLN A 31 -14.70 -14.17 32.73
C GLN A 31 -14.53 -12.74 32.19
N ALA A 32 -15.41 -11.81 32.58
CA ALA A 32 -15.27 -10.40 32.19
C ALA A 32 -13.97 -9.79 32.73
N ILE A 33 -13.62 -10.06 33.99
CA ILE A 33 -12.34 -9.65 34.58
C ILE A 33 -11.16 -10.25 33.79
N ALA A 34 -11.22 -11.54 33.45
CA ALA A 34 -10.16 -12.17 32.66
C ALA A 34 -10.00 -11.54 31.27
N VAL A 35 -11.10 -11.19 30.59
CA VAL A 35 -11.08 -10.48 29.29
C VAL A 35 -10.46 -9.09 29.41
N HIS A 36 -10.83 -8.32 30.45
CA HIS A 36 -10.26 -7.00 30.67
C HIS A 36 -8.78 -7.08 31.08
N ALA A 37 -8.40 -8.00 31.97
CA ALA A 37 -7.01 -8.25 32.34
C ALA A 37 -6.17 -8.66 31.12
N GLY A 38 -6.69 -9.54 30.27
CA GLY A 38 -6.08 -9.94 29.01
C GLY A 38 -5.90 -8.82 28.00
N THR A 39 -6.69 -7.76 28.11
CA THR A 39 -6.53 -6.56 27.29
C THR A 39 -5.50 -5.61 27.88
N LEU A 40 -5.49 -5.46 29.22
CA LEU A 40 -4.62 -4.53 29.94
C LEU A 40 -3.17 -5.01 30.01
N ILE A 41 -2.93 -6.29 30.32
CA ILE A 41 -1.58 -6.84 30.53
C ILE A 41 -0.67 -6.60 29.32
N PRO A 42 -1.09 -6.89 28.06
CA PRO A 42 -0.26 -6.58 26.90
C PRO A 42 0.03 -5.08 26.74
N ILE A 43 -0.94 -4.20 27.06
CA ILE A 43 -0.76 -2.75 26.96
C ILE A 43 0.29 -2.28 27.95
N VAL A 44 0.11 -2.62 29.23
CA VAL A 44 1.04 -2.22 30.30
C VAL A 44 2.42 -2.81 30.06
N GLY A 45 2.51 -4.11 29.73
CA GLY A 45 3.79 -4.77 29.46
C GLY A 45 4.54 -4.11 28.30
N PHE A 46 3.84 -3.75 27.21
CA PHE A 46 4.47 -3.08 26.09
C PHE A 46 4.90 -1.65 26.41
N LEU A 47 4.09 -0.89 27.15
CA LEU A 47 4.47 0.47 27.59
C LEU A 47 5.65 0.44 28.57
N LEU A 48 5.76 -0.57 29.42
CA LEU A 48 6.90 -0.72 30.32
C LEU A 48 8.19 -1.08 29.57
N LEU A 49 8.10 -1.92 28.54
CA LEU A 49 9.27 -2.43 27.81
C LEU A 49 9.67 -1.59 26.60
N TYR A 50 8.76 -0.82 26.00
CA TYR A 50 8.96 -0.19 24.70
C TYR A 50 8.34 1.21 24.59
N SER A 51 8.46 2.01 25.65
CA SER A 51 8.11 3.43 25.67
C SER A 51 9.07 4.18 26.58
N THR A 52 9.22 5.48 26.36
CA THR A 52 9.98 6.39 27.24
C THR A 52 9.33 6.59 28.61
N ILE A 53 8.05 6.19 28.79
CA ILE A 53 7.41 6.13 30.11
C ILE A 53 8.02 5.00 30.96
N GLY A 54 8.50 3.93 30.31
CA GLY A 54 9.15 2.79 30.93
C GLY A 54 10.63 2.70 30.59
N TYR A 55 11.11 1.47 30.39
CA TYR A 55 12.51 1.13 30.08
C TYR A 55 12.78 1.06 28.57
N GLY A 56 11.96 1.73 27.75
CA GLY A 56 12.00 1.57 26.30
C GLY A 56 13.33 1.95 25.65
N ILE A 57 14.05 2.91 26.23
CA ILE A 57 15.34 3.38 25.70
C ILE A 57 16.43 2.33 25.95
N ASP A 58 16.56 1.85 27.19
CA ASP A 58 17.51 0.80 27.55
C ASP A 58 17.28 -0.47 26.72
N VAL A 59 16.01 -0.89 26.64
CA VAL A 59 15.62 -2.08 25.87
C VAL A 59 15.92 -1.88 24.38
N TYR A 60 15.64 -0.70 23.82
CA TYR A 60 15.95 -0.44 22.42
C TYR A 60 17.46 -0.41 22.17
N ALA A 61 18.24 0.25 23.03
CA ALA A 61 19.68 0.35 22.90
C ALA A 61 20.31 -1.04 22.81
N GLU A 62 19.97 -1.92 23.75
CA GLU A 62 20.43 -3.32 23.79
C GLU A 62 19.95 -4.13 22.58
N LEU A 63 18.69 -3.98 22.15
CA LEU A 63 18.18 -4.69 20.97
C LEU A 63 18.82 -4.20 19.67
N SER A 64 19.19 -2.92 19.60
CA SER A 64 19.79 -2.27 18.43
C SER A 64 21.29 -2.52 18.25
N ASP A 65 21.89 -3.34 19.10
CA ASP A 65 23.31 -3.66 19.01
C ASP A 65 23.70 -4.24 17.64
N PRO A 66 24.82 -3.82 17.02
CA PRO A 66 25.15 -4.15 15.62
C PRO A 66 25.24 -5.65 15.31
N GLY A 67 25.49 -6.50 16.32
CA GLY A 67 25.54 -7.95 16.17
C GLY A 67 24.17 -8.62 16.12
N ASN A 68 23.14 -7.98 16.68
CA ASN A 68 21.81 -8.58 16.84
C ASN A 68 21.10 -8.78 15.51
N TYR A 69 21.28 -7.86 14.55
CA TYR A 69 20.66 -8.01 13.23
C TYR A 69 21.17 -9.25 12.48
N ALA A 70 22.46 -9.57 12.58
CA ALA A 70 23.01 -10.77 11.98
C ALA A 70 22.35 -12.03 12.58
N ILE A 71 22.21 -12.08 13.91
CA ILE A 71 21.52 -13.16 14.63
C ILE A 71 20.06 -13.23 14.20
N ALA A 72 19.37 -12.08 14.13
CA ALA A 72 17.98 -11.97 13.68
C ALA A 72 17.78 -12.61 12.30
N TRP A 73 18.68 -12.32 11.35
CA TRP A 73 18.62 -12.87 10.00
C TRP A 73 18.73 -14.40 10.02
N TYR A 74 19.72 -14.96 10.74
CA TYR A 74 19.87 -16.42 10.87
C TYR A 74 18.65 -17.07 11.51
N LEU A 75 18.15 -16.51 12.62
CA LEU A 75 16.93 -16.99 13.28
C LEU A 75 15.73 -16.93 12.33
N GLY A 76 15.60 -15.85 11.57
CA GLY A 76 14.56 -15.67 10.56
C GLY A 76 14.59 -16.77 9.50
N VAL A 77 15.76 -16.98 8.87
CA VAL A 77 15.96 -18.00 7.83
C VAL A 77 15.72 -19.41 8.37
N VAL A 78 16.25 -19.74 9.55
CA VAL A 78 16.04 -21.06 10.18
C VAL A 78 14.57 -21.30 10.49
N SER A 79 13.87 -20.28 11.00
CA SER A 79 12.44 -20.39 11.29
C SER A 79 11.60 -20.58 10.04
N LEU A 80 11.90 -19.84 8.96
CA LEU A 80 11.23 -20.00 7.67
C LEU A 80 11.51 -21.37 7.05
N ALA A 81 12.75 -21.86 7.12
CA ALA A 81 13.10 -23.20 6.69
C ALA A 81 12.35 -24.26 7.50
N TRP A 82 12.21 -24.08 8.81
CA TRP A 82 11.44 -24.95 9.68
C TRP A 82 9.95 -24.97 9.30
N PHE A 83 9.34 -23.80 9.08
CA PHE A 83 7.97 -23.72 8.59
C PHE A 83 7.81 -24.40 7.23
N ALA A 84 8.78 -24.22 6.32
CA ALA A 84 8.77 -24.91 5.04
C ALA A 84 8.80 -26.43 5.23
N VAL A 85 9.66 -26.97 6.10
CA VAL A 85 9.70 -28.40 6.43
C VAL A 85 8.37 -28.88 7.02
N MET A 86 7.80 -28.15 8.00
CA MET A 86 6.50 -28.48 8.57
C MET A 86 5.38 -28.49 7.53
N PHE A 87 5.42 -27.55 6.60
CA PHE A 87 4.48 -27.49 5.48
C PHE A 87 4.69 -28.64 4.50
N LEU A 88 5.94 -29.01 4.21
CA LEU A 88 6.29 -30.14 3.34
C LEU A 88 5.74 -31.47 3.88
N VAL A 89 5.70 -31.66 5.19
CA VAL A 89 5.17 -32.89 5.82
C VAL A 89 3.68 -32.84 6.14
N ASP A 90 2.95 -31.83 5.63
CA ASP A 90 1.52 -31.62 5.90
C ASP A 90 1.19 -31.49 7.39
N ALA A 91 2.09 -30.92 8.21
CA ALA A 91 1.88 -30.79 9.65
C ALA A 91 0.63 -29.95 9.99
N PHE A 92 0.23 -29.01 9.13
CA PHE A 92 -0.90 -28.11 9.34
C PHE A 92 -2.25 -28.66 8.86
N ASP A 93 -2.31 -29.93 8.45
CA ASP A 93 -3.54 -30.50 7.94
C ASP A 93 -4.59 -30.71 9.03
N GLN A 94 -5.85 -30.36 8.71
CA GLN A 94 -6.95 -30.44 9.67
C GLN A 94 -7.41 -31.88 9.93
N SER A 95 -7.01 -32.87 9.12
CA SER A 95 -7.38 -34.27 9.30
C SER A 95 -6.59 -34.98 10.41
N LEU A 96 -5.68 -34.29 11.09
CA LEU A 96 -4.94 -34.81 12.24
C LEU A 96 -5.90 -35.08 13.41
N SER A 97 -6.46 -36.29 13.43
CA SER A 97 -7.45 -36.72 14.43
C SER A 97 -6.83 -37.12 15.77
N SER A 98 -5.55 -37.52 15.78
CA SER A 98 -4.87 -37.92 17.01
C SER A 98 -4.55 -36.69 17.88
N PRO A 99 -5.05 -36.62 19.14
CA PRO A 99 -4.80 -35.50 20.04
C PRO A 99 -3.32 -35.33 20.36
N SER A 100 -2.57 -36.42 20.45
CA SER A 100 -1.11 -36.40 20.66
C SER A 100 -0.37 -35.81 19.47
N ALA A 101 -0.78 -36.16 18.24
CA ALA A 101 -0.17 -35.62 17.03
C ALA A 101 -0.45 -34.11 16.90
N ARG A 102 -1.69 -33.68 17.18
CA ARG A 102 -2.07 -32.26 17.18
C ARG A 102 -1.28 -31.46 18.21
N ARG A 103 -1.08 -32.01 19.41
CA ARG A 103 -0.25 -31.39 20.46
C ARG A 103 1.20 -31.25 20.00
N ASN A 104 1.79 -32.31 19.44
CA ASN A 104 3.18 -32.29 18.99
C ASN A 104 3.39 -31.30 17.84
N VAL A 105 2.49 -31.26 16.84
CA VAL A 105 2.51 -30.26 15.77
C VAL A 105 2.41 -28.85 16.34
N THR A 106 1.52 -28.62 17.32
CA THR A 106 1.36 -27.31 17.95
C THR A 106 2.66 -26.87 18.64
N ILE A 107 3.30 -27.76 19.40
CA ILE A 107 4.60 -27.50 20.03
C ILE A 107 5.66 -27.21 18.96
N LEU A 108 5.75 -28.05 17.93
CA LEU A 108 6.73 -27.92 16.84
C LEU A 108 6.54 -26.63 16.03
N THR A 109 5.30 -26.12 15.94
CA THR A 109 4.96 -24.84 15.31
C THR A 109 5.28 -23.64 16.21
N SER A 110 5.12 -23.80 17.52
CA SER A 110 5.37 -22.71 18.48
C SER A 110 6.83 -22.28 18.51
N ILE A 111 7.78 -23.21 18.33
CA ILE A 111 9.22 -22.95 18.30
C ILE A 111 9.58 -21.93 17.20
N PRO A 112 9.31 -22.18 15.90
CA PRO A 112 9.62 -21.24 14.83
C PRO A 112 8.81 -19.93 14.92
N CYS A 113 7.62 -19.93 15.53
CA CYS A 113 6.89 -18.70 15.83
C CYS A 113 7.63 -17.82 16.86
N ILE A 114 8.10 -18.43 17.95
CA ILE A 114 8.84 -17.72 19.01
C ILE A 114 10.19 -17.22 18.48
N THR A 115 10.90 -18.02 17.70
CA THR A 115 12.17 -17.58 17.09
C THR A 115 11.98 -16.47 16.06
N LEU A 116 10.89 -16.47 15.28
CA LEU A 116 10.54 -15.33 14.42
C LEU A 116 10.19 -14.07 15.23
N PHE A 117 9.51 -14.23 16.37
CA PHE A 117 9.19 -13.12 17.27
C PHE A 117 10.48 -12.49 17.81
N VAL A 118 11.43 -13.32 18.29
CA VAL A 118 12.74 -12.88 18.76
C VAL A 118 13.55 -12.25 17.63
N ALA A 119 13.60 -12.88 16.46
CA ALA A 119 14.28 -12.34 15.28
C ALA A 119 13.74 -10.95 14.91
N SER A 120 12.42 -10.77 14.97
CA SER A 120 11.79 -9.48 14.69
C SER A 120 12.21 -8.41 15.71
N LEU A 121 12.28 -8.75 17.01
CA LEU A 121 12.78 -7.83 18.05
C LEU A 121 14.27 -7.49 17.89
N LEU A 122 15.10 -8.44 17.47
CA LEU A 122 16.53 -8.21 17.22
C LEU A 122 16.80 -7.43 15.92
N SER A 123 15.77 -7.18 15.10
CA SER A 123 15.86 -6.45 13.84
C SER A 123 15.48 -4.96 13.95
N VAL A 124 15.25 -4.46 15.18
CA VAL A 124 14.73 -3.10 15.44
C VAL A 124 15.61 -1.97 14.89
N GLU A 125 16.91 -2.20 14.73
CA GLU A 125 17.82 -1.22 14.13
C GLU A 125 17.40 -0.83 12.70
N TYR A 126 16.95 -1.82 11.92
CA TYR A 126 16.49 -1.61 10.54
C TYR A 126 14.98 -1.44 10.45
N TYR A 127 14.23 -2.07 11.37
CA TYR A 127 12.78 -2.08 11.38
C TYR A 127 12.25 -1.53 12.71
N VAL A 128 12.37 -0.22 12.89
CA VAL A 128 11.94 0.50 14.11
C VAL A 128 10.47 0.25 14.46
N SER A 129 9.60 -0.03 13.48
CA SER A 129 8.18 -0.32 13.67
C SER A 129 7.88 -1.75 14.14
N ALA A 130 8.84 -2.68 14.09
CA ALA A 130 8.61 -4.10 14.36
C ALA A 130 7.98 -4.38 15.73
N PRO A 131 8.38 -3.73 16.84
CA PRO A 131 7.78 -4.02 18.15
C PRO A 131 6.30 -3.65 18.24
N ILE A 132 5.87 -2.59 17.55
CA ILE A 132 4.45 -2.21 17.44
C ILE A 132 3.66 -3.31 16.71
N VAL A 133 4.24 -3.87 15.64
CA VAL A 133 3.64 -5.02 14.92
C VAL A 133 3.52 -6.24 15.81
N LEU A 134 4.55 -6.52 16.59
CA LEU A 134 4.58 -7.65 17.52
C LEU A 134 3.58 -7.49 18.66
N PHE A 135 3.43 -6.28 19.21
CA PHE A 135 2.39 -5.96 20.20
C PHE A 135 1.01 -6.34 19.69
N VAL A 136 0.72 -5.95 18.45
CA VAL A 136 -0.54 -6.24 17.79
C VAL A 136 -0.78 -7.75 17.72
N ILE A 137 0.18 -8.52 17.19
CA ILE A 137 0.07 -9.98 17.08
C ILE A 137 -0.09 -10.63 18.46
N PHE A 138 0.75 -10.23 19.42
CA PHE A 138 0.74 -10.78 20.77
C PHE A 138 -0.60 -10.55 21.47
N LYS A 139 -1.17 -9.34 21.35
CA LYS A 139 -2.48 -9.00 21.88
C LYS A 139 -3.59 -9.88 21.31
N LEU A 140 -3.55 -10.19 20.01
CA LEU A 140 -4.52 -11.10 19.38
C LEU A 140 -4.42 -12.52 19.93
N LEU A 141 -3.20 -13.00 20.12
CA LEU A 141 -2.95 -14.34 20.65
C LEU A 141 -3.47 -14.43 22.09
N VAL A 142 -3.19 -13.45 22.94
CA VAL A 142 -3.72 -13.40 24.31
C VAL A 142 -5.25 -13.38 24.30
N GLY A 143 -5.87 -12.57 23.45
CA GLY A 143 -7.32 -12.55 23.27
C GLY A 143 -7.87 -13.93 22.89
N LYS A 144 -7.28 -14.57 21.87
CA LYS A 144 -7.68 -15.91 21.43
C LYS A 144 -7.53 -16.96 22.55
N VAL A 145 -6.41 -16.96 23.27
CA VAL A 145 -6.18 -17.88 24.39
C VAL A 145 -7.25 -17.71 25.47
N ILE A 146 -7.57 -16.47 25.84
CA ILE A 146 -8.62 -16.19 26.83
C ILE A 146 -10.00 -16.64 26.33
N ARG A 147 -10.29 -16.42 25.05
CA ARG A 147 -11.53 -16.90 24.45
C ARG A 147 -11.61 -18.43 24.53
N ASP A 148 -10.59 -19.12 24.06
CA ASP A 148 -10.61 -20.57 23.87
C ASP A 148 -10.50 -21.31 25.22
N GLN A 149 -9.73 -20.80 26.17
CA GLN A 149 -9.49 -21.45 27.46
C GLN A 149 -10.42 -20.99 28.59
N VAL A 150 -10.74 -19.70 28.65
CA VAL A 150 -11.51 -19.10 29.77
C VAL A 150 -12.99 -18.90 29.40
N CYS A 151 -13.27 -18.64 28.13
CA CYS A 151 -14.63 -18.33 27.63
C CYS A 151 -15.14 -19.29 26.52
N PRO A 152 -14.95 -20.62 26.60
CA PRO A 152 -15.23 -21.53 25.47
C PRO A 152 -16.71 -21.61 25.07
N HIS A 153 -17.64 -21.34 26.01
CA HIS A 153 -19.09 -21.44 25.80
C HIS A 153 -19.79 -20.08 25.78
N VAL A 154 -19.04 -18.99 25.70
CA VAL A 154 -19.58 -17.63 25.72
C VAL A 154 -19.95 -17.21 24.30
N GLY A 155 -21.10 -16.53 24.16
CA GLY A 155 -21.52 -15.98 22.87
C GLY A 155 -20.48 -15.01 22.31
N ILE A 156 -20.15 -15.15 21.03
CA ILE A 156 -19.11 -14.34 20.36
C ILE A 156 -19.41 -12.83 20.47
N LYS A 157 -20.70 -12.47 20.41
CA LYS A 157 -21.20 -11.10 20.57
C LYS A 157 -20.83 -10.51 21.93
N GLN A 158 -21.10 -11.24 23.01
CA GLN A 158 -20.82 -10.79 24.38
C GLN A 158 -19.31 -10.67 24.63
N TYR A 159 -18.54 -11.65 24.16
CA TYR A 159 -17.08 -11.60 24.26
C TYR A 159 -16.50 -10.38 23.50
N MET A 160 -16.92 -10.16 22.25
CA MET A 160 -16.51 -9.00 21.45
C MET A 160 -16.91 -7.66 22.07
N LEU A 161 -18.07 -7.59 22.72
CA LEU A 161 -18.56 -6.39 23.37
C LEU A 161 -17.71 -6.01 24.59
N HIS A 162 -17.37 -6.98 25.46
CA HIS A 162 -16.46 -6.75 26.59
C HIS A 162 -15.03 -6.43 26.15
N THR A 163 -14.51 -7.14 25.12
CA THR A 163 -13.22 -6.81 24.51
C THR A 163 -13.23 -5.39 23.94
N GLY A 164 -14.32 -4.99 23.27
CA GLY A 164 -14.49 -3.65 22.71
C GLY A 164 -14.45 -2.55 23.77
N TYR A 165 -15.27 -2.66 24.81
CA TYR A 165 -15.28 -1.69 25.91
C TYR A 165 -13.97 -1.64 26.67
N GLY A 166 -13.34 -2.78 26.95
CA GLY A 166 -12.03 -2.82 27.61
C GLY A 166 -10.99 -2.05 26.81
N ASN A 167 -10.93 -2.25 25.50
CA ASN A 167 -9.98 -1.56 24.64
C ASN A 167 -10.20 -0.05 24.57
N ILE A 168 -11.45 0.39 24.43
CA ILE A 168 -11.78 1.83 24.41
C ILE A 168 -11.44 2.48 25.76
N ALA A 169 -11.81 1.83 26.87
CA ALA A 169 -11.50 2.34 28.20
C ALA A 169 -9.97 2.48 28.40
N PHE A 170 -9.21 1.44 28.08
CA PHE A 170 -7.75 1.47 28.24
C PHE A 170 -7.07 2.43 27.26
N THR A 171 -7.62 2.68 26.08
CA THR A 171 -7.15 3.79 25.21
C THR A 171 -7.17 5.11 25.96
N PHE A 172 -8.31 5.49 26.55
CA PHE A 172 -8.43 6.78 27.23
C PHE A 172 -7.48 6.85 28.44
N VAL A 173 -7.33 5.75 29.18
CA VAL A 173 -6.37 5.68 30.29
C VAL A 173 -4.94 5.87 29.79
N THR A 174 -4.53 5.18 28.72
CA THR A 174 -3.19 5.31 28.14
C THR A 174 -2.92 6.71 27.60
N LEU A 175 -3.88 7.31 26.88
CA LEU A 175 -3.74 8.67 26.35
C LEU A 175 -3.69 9.71 27.46
N LEU A 176 -4.54 9.58 28.49
CA LEU A 176 -4.51 10.48 29.63
C LEU A 176 -3.19 10.35 30.40
N ALA A 177 -2.71 9.13 30.64
CA ALA A 177 -1.42 8.90 31.28
C ALA A 177 -0.26 9.52 30.48
N TRP A 178 -0.31 9.43 29.14
CA TRP A 178 0.70 10.04 28.27
C TRP A 178 0.66 11.57 28.30
N VAL A 179 -0.53 12.18 28.24
CA VAL A 179 -0.71 13.63 28.34
C VAL A 179 -0.25 14.14 29.71
N ILE A 180 -0.62 13.46 30.80
CA ILE A 180 -0.13 13.78 32.15
C ILE A 180 1.39 13.63 32.20
N TRP A 181 1.96 12.61 31.56
CA TRP A 181 3.41 12.43 31.55
C TRP A 181 4.14 13.53 30.77
N MET A 182 3.59 13.94 29.63
CA MET A 182 4.14 15.04 28.83
C MET A 182 4.07 16.40 29.55
N TYR A 183 2.90 16.77 30.05
CA TYR A 183 2.67 18.11 30.60
C TYR A 183 2.92 18.21 32.11
N GLY A 184 2.73 17.13 32.85
CA GLY A 184 2.89 17.10 34.30
C GLY A 184 4.31 16.80 34.79
N TRP A 185 5.17 16.22 33.93
CA TRP A 185 6.58 15.97 34.23
C TRP A 185 7.55 16.63 33.24
N ASP A 186 7.08 17.64 32.49
CA ASP A 186 7.87 18.40 31.52
C ASP A 186 8.60 17.51 30.50
N LYS A 187 7.93 16.45 30.03
CA LYS A 187 8.45 15.50 29.01
C LYS A 187 7.91 15.79 27.61
N GLN A 188 7.74 17.06 27.30
CA GLN A 188 7.31 17.49 25.98
C GLN A 188 8.41 17.21 24.96
N TRP A 189 8.02 16.88 23.72
CA TRP A 189 9.00 16.74 22.65
C TRP A 189 9.54 18.12 22.28
N ASP A 190 10.72 18.46 22.79
CA ASP A 190 11.46 19.67 22.45
C ASP A 190 12.82 19.31 21.85
N ASN A 191 13.25 20.09 20.86
CA ASN A 191 14.48 19.89 20.09
C ASN A 191 15.74 20.07 20.94
N THR A 192 15.63 20.73 22.10
CA THR A 192 16.76 21.14 22.93
C THR A 192 17.05 20.23 24.12
N GLU A 193 16.04 19.72 24.83
CA GLU A 193 16.26 18.94 26.07
C GLU A 193 15.97 17.44 25.89
N MET A 194 14.73 17.09 25.59
CA MET A 194 14.30 15.68 25.42
C MET A 194 14.98 15.02 24.23
N PHE A 195 15.08 15.74 23.10
CA PHE A 195 15.77 15.22 21.92
C PHE A 195 17.28 15.04 22.20
N ALA A 196 17.94 16.02 22.83
CA ALA A 196 19.37 15.96 23.10
C ALA A 196 19.73 14.84 24.11
N ALA A 197 18.92 14.65 25.15
CA ALA A 197 19.11 13.59 26.13
C ALA A 197 19.07 12.19 25.48
N HIS A 198 18.05 11.94 24.65
CA HIS A 198 17.89 10.66 23.98
C HIS A 198 18.87 10.47 22.81
N HIS A 199 19.34 11.56 22.20
CA HIS A 199 20.37 11.52 21.15
C HIS A 199 21.71 11.00 21.69
N VAL A 200 22.11 11.43 22.90
CA VAL A 200 23.33 10.94 23.56
C VAL A 200 23.21 9.46 23.92
N GLU A 201 22.05 9.06 24.46
CA GLU A 201 21.81 7.70 24.95
C GLU A 201 21.71 6.66 23.82
N LEU A 202 21.05 7.03 22.71
CA LEU A 202 20.91 6.17 21.52
C LEU A 202 22.07 6.29 20.53
N LYS A 203 23.11 7.09 20.85
CA LYS A 203 24.27 7.37 19.99
C LYS A 203 23.86 7.73 18.56
N CYS A 204 22.82 8.55 18.42
CA CYS A 204 22.47 9.11 17.12
C CYS A 204 23.51 10.19 16.79
N ASN A 205 23.91 10.36 15.53
CA ASN A 205 24.69 11.51 15.10
C ASN A 205 23.99 12.09 13.87
N ARG A 206 23.86 13.41 13.77
CA ARG A 206 23.00 14.03 12.74
C ARG A 206 23.72 14.17 11.39
N TYR A 207 25.04 13.97 11.39
CA TYR A 207 25.94 14.40 10.33
C TYR A 207 26.43 13.29 9.41
N VAL A 208 26.12 12.00 9.64
CA VAL A 208 26.74 10.92 8.86
C VAL A 208 25.75 9.80 8.48
N HIS A 209 25.50 9.65 7.18
CA HIS A 209 24.83 8.51 6.54
C HIS A 209 23.34 8.20 6.90
N SER A 210 22.66 7.57 5.94
CA SER A 210 21.23 7.18 5.99
C SER A 210 20.82 6.25 7.15
N LEU A 211 21.78 5.59 7.82
CA LEU A 211 21.54 4.71 8.97
C LEU A 211 21.36 5.48 10.29
N GLU A 212 22.00 6.64 10.47
CA GLU A 212 21.86 7.44 11.69
C GLU A 212 20.46 8.11 11.78
N TRP A 213 19.82 8.38 10.64
CA TRP A 213 18.43 8.86 10.56
C TRP A 213 17.42 7.88 11.20
N GLY A 214 17.68 6.56 11.14
CA GLY A 214 16.81 5.53 11.71
C GLY A 214 16.78 5.54 13.24
N ARG A 215 17.93 5.78 13.89
CA ARG A 215 18.05 5.81 15.36
C ARG A 215 17.39 7.06 15.97
N CYS A 216 17.51 8.21 15.30
CA CYS A 216 16.79 9.41 15.71
C CYS A 216 15.26 9.27 15.52
N LYS A 217 14.81 8.55 14.48
CA LYS A 217 13.39 8.18 14.30
C LYS A 217 12.89 7.26 15.41
N ALA A 218 13.73 6.35 15.91
CA ALA A 218 13.38 5.47 17.02
C ALA A 218 13.11 6.21 18.34
N ALA A 219 13.91 7.24 18.67
CA ALA A 219 13.69 8.05 19.86
C ALA A 219 12.29 8.71 19.86
N TYR A 220 11.91 9.32 18.73
CA TYR A 220 10.58 9.90 18.56
C TYR A 220 9.48 8.83 18.63
N LEU A 221 9.71 7.68 18.01
CA LEU A 221 8.73 6.61 17.96
C LEU A 221 8.50 6.00 19.35
N LEU A 222 9.54 5.84 20.17
CA LEU A 222 9.46 5.41 21.57
C LEU A 222 8.68 6.41 22.44
N TRP A 223 8.90 7.70 22.23
CA TRP A 223 8.16 8.77 22.90
C TRP A 223 6.67 8.80 22.49
N ALA A 224 6.41 8.60 21.20
CA ALA A 224 5.05 8.54 20.64
C ALA A 224 4.35 7.20 20.87
N THR A 225 5.03 6.17 21.37
CA THR A 225 4.46 4.83 21.56
C THR A 225 3.13 4.83 22.32
N PRO A 226 2.96 5.52 23.46
CA PRO A 226 1.69 5.52 24.18
C PRO A 226 0.51 6.05 23.35
N LEU A 227 0.75 7.09 22.54
CA LEU A 227 -0.22 7.60 21.59
C LEU A 227 -0.57 6.55 20.53
N LEU A 228 0.44 5.93 19.91
CA LEU A 228 0.25 4.91 18.87
C LEU A 228 -0.52 3.69 19.41
N ILE A 229 -0.15 3.20 20.60
CA ILE A 229 -0.84 2.09 21.26
C ILE A 229 -2.26 2.47 21.64
N GLY A 230 -2.48 3.69 22.15
CA GLY A 230 -3.82 4.22 22.42
C GLY A 230 -4.71 4.21 21.18
N ILE A 231 -4.21 4.71 20.04
CA ILE A 231 -4.91 4.73 18.75
C ILE A 231 -5.19 3.30 18.24
N LEU A 232 -4.20 2.41 18.28
CA LEU A 232 -4.38 1.01 17.85
C LEU A 232 -5.42 0.29 18.71
N CYS A 233 -5.40 0.49 20.02
CA CYS A 233 -6.40 -0.05 20.94
C CYS A 233 -7.79 0.54 20.67
N PHE A 234 -7.87 1.82 20.31
CA PHE A 234 -9.14 2.48 20.01
C PHE A 234 -9.81 1.83 18.80
N PHE A 235 -9.07 1.69 17.70
CA PHE A 235 -9.59 1.08 16.49
C PHE A 235 -9.89 -0.40 16.69
N TYR A 236 -9.06 -1.12 17.45
CA TYR A 236 -9.35 -2.50 17.82
C TYR A 236 -10.63 -2.62 18.65
N GLY A 237 -10.86 -1.68 19.56
CA GLY A 237 -12.07 -1.58 20.37
C GLY A 237 -13.32 -1.32 19.51
N ILE A 238 -13.25 -0.34 18.61
CA ILE A 238 -14.30 -0.06 17.63
C ILE A 238 -14.58 -1.28 16.76
N ALA A 239 -13.54 -1.93 16.22
CA ALA A 239 -13.68 -3.11 15.40
C ALA A 239 -14.40 -4.24 16.14
N SER A 240 -14.04 -4.47 17.40
CA SER A 240 -14.69 -5.47 18.27
C SER A 240 -16.17 -5.12 18.52
N LEU A 241 -16.48 -3.85 18.78
CA LEU A 241 -17.88 -3.40 18.92
C LEU A 241 -18.68 -3.56 17.62
N TYR A 242 -18.09 -3.27 16.47
CA TYR A 242 -18.74 -3.51 15.17
C TYR A 242 -18.94 -5.00 14.90
N LEU A 243 -17.96 -5.84 15.23
CA LEU A 243 -18.05 -7.31 15.12
C LEU A 243 -19.13 -7.91 16.03
N SER A 244 -19.46 -7.25 17.15
CA SER A 244 -20.56 -7.67 18.02
C SER A 244 -21.94 -7.50 17.37
N ARG A 245 -22.07 -6.70 16.31
CA ARG A 245 -23.33 -6.46 15.59
C ARG A 245 -23.60 -7.55 14.56
N GLU A 246 -24.87 -7.82 14.29
CA GLU A 246 -25.29 -8.70 13.21
C GLU A 246 -24.76 -8.20 11.85
N GLN A 247 -24.17 -9.12 11.07
CA GLN A 247 -23.43 -8.82 9.82
C GLN A 247 -22.22 -7.89 9.98
N GLY A 248 -21.78 -7.61 11.21
CA GLY A 248 -20.67 -6.71 11.53
C GLY A 248 -19.37 -7.10 10.84
N ALA A 249 -19.05 -8.39 10.80
CA ALA A 249 -17.84 -8.91 10.15
C ALA A 249 -17.72 -8.54 8.67
N VAL A 250 -18.82 -8.66 7.92
CA VAL A 250 -18.84 -8.35 6.50
C VAL A 250 -18.66 -6.85 6.27
N LYS A 251 -19.38 -6.02 7.05
CA LYS A 251 -19.26 -4.56 6.98
C LYS A 251 -17.84 -4.12 7.35
N MET A 252 -17.24 -4.73 8.36
CA MET A 252 -15.86 -4.50 8.77
C MET A 252 -14.86 -4.85 7.66
N ILE A 253 -14.99 -6.00 7.01
CA ILE A 253 -14.12 -6.37 5.89
C ILE A 253 -14.25 -5.37 4.74
N MET A 254 -15.46 -4.94 4.41
CA MET A 254 -15.68 -3.92 3.37
C MET A 254 -15.05 -2.58 3.74
N ILE A 255 -15.24 -2.12 4.99
CA ILE A 255 -14.60 -0.92 5.52
C ILE A 255 -13.07 -1.07 5.48
N GLN A 256 -12.54 -2.27 5.77
CA GLN A 256 -11.11 -2.52 5.76
C GLN A 256 -10.49 -2.39 4.37
N PHE A 257 -11.13 -2.98 3.35
CA PHE A 257 -10.68 -2.81 1.97
C PHE A 257 -10.78 -1.35 1.52
N LEU A 258 -11.75 -0.60 2.03
CA LEU A 258 -11.87 0.83 1.77
C LEU A 258 -10.74 1.63 2.45
N ILE A 259 -10.42 1.34 3.71
CA ILE A 259 -9.30 1.96 4.45
C ILE A 259 -7.97 1.59 3.80
N LEU A 260 -7.74 0.34 3.41
CA LEU A 260 -6.54 -0.08 2.67
C LEU A 260 -6.43 0.66 1.35
N GLY A 261 -7.54 0.75 0.60
CA GLY A 261 -7.60 1.47 -0.67
C GLY A 261 -7.29 2.95 -0.49
N MET A 262 -7.83 3.58 0.56
CA MET A 262 -7.52 4.98 0.88
C MET A 262 -6.08 5.15 1.38
N GLY A 263 -5.56 4.25 2.23
CA GLY A 263 -4.18 4.29 2.72
C GLY A 263 -3.17 4.09 1.60
N LEU A 264 -3.43 3.17 0.67
CA LEU A 264 -2.64 2.98 -0.54
C LEU A 264 -2.70 4.24 -1.42
N TRP A 265 -3.89 4.84 -1.58
CA TRP A 265 -4.03 6.08 -2.33
C TRP A 265 -3.26 7.24 -1.68
N VAL A 266 -3.33 7.39 -0.35
CA VAL A 266 -2.58 8.40 0.42
C VAL A 266 -1.08 8.16 0.31
N SER A 267 -0.61 6.90 0.40
CA SER A 267 0.80 6.56 0.25
C SER A 267 1.32 6.91 -1.15
N ILE A 268 0.62 6.49 -2.22
CA ILE A 268 0.95 6.87 -3.61
C ILE A 268 0.96 8.39 -3.80
N SER A 269 0.11 9.09 -3.06
CA SER A 269 -0.02 10.54 -3.11
C SER A 269 1.11 11.29 -2.40
N ILE A 270 1.68 10.73 -1.34
CA ILE A 270 2.77 11.33 -0.55
C ILE A 270 4.15 10.92 -1.08
N SER A 271 4.26 9.79 -1.78
CA SER A 271 5.53 9.28 -2.30
C SER A 271 6.22 10.25 -3.26
N GLY A 272 5.48 11.21 -3.83
CA GLY A 272 6.02 12.25 -4.69
C GLY A 272 6.66 13.46 -4.00
N ALA A 273 6.46 13.63 -2.69
CA ALA A 273 7.12 14.68 -1.90
C ALA A 273 8.15 14.11 -0.93
N GLU A 274 7.85 12.98 -0.28
CA GLU A 274 8.75 12.33 0.65
C GLU A 274 8.51 10.81 0.63
N MET A 275 9.46 10.05 0.06
CA MET A 275 9.30 8.61 -0.14
C MET A 275 9.25 7.84 1.20
N GLY A 276 9.98 8.29 2.23
CA GLY A 276 10.04 7.59 3.52
C GLY A 276 8.72 7.58 4.29
N LEU A 277 8.01 8.72 4.36
CA LEU A 277 6.73 8.83 5.06
C LEU A 277 5.62 8.03 4.37
N ALA A 278 5.64 7.99 3.03
CA ALA A 278 4.68 7.23 2.23
C ALA A 278 4.78 5.72 2.50
N ASP A 279 6.01 5.21 2.64
CA ASP A 279 6.27 3.81 2.97
C ASP A 279 5.81 3.48 4.39
N ASP A 280 6.05 4.38 5.36
CA ASP A 280 5.57 4.21 6.73
C ASP A 280 4.03 4.13 6.79
N ILE A 281 3.32 5.04 6.11
CA ILE A 281 1.85 5.05 6.06
C ILE A 281 1.31 3.76 5.44
N LEU A 282 1.94 3.28 4.36
CA LEU A 282 1.55 2.02 3.73
C LEU A 282 1.79 0.84 4.65
N GLN A 283 2.91 0.80 5.36
CA GLN A 283 3.20 -0.22 6.37
C GLN A 283 2.17 -0.19 7.50
N PHE A 284 1.82 0.97 8.05
CA PHE A 284 0.79 1.09 9.09
C PHE A 284 -0.60 0.69 8.57
N GLY A 285 -0.96 1.08 7.35
CA GLY A 285 -2.23 0.69 6.71
C GLY A 285 -2.31 -0.82 6.50
N LEU A 286 -1.23 -1.43 5.99
CA LEU A 286 -1.14 -2.88 5.78
C LEU A 286 -1.15 -3.63 7.12
N LEU A 287 -0.43 -3.12 8.12
CA LEU A 287 -0.45 -3.65 9.48
C LEU A 287 -1.87 -3.67 10.04
N PHE A 288 -2.56 -2.54 9.94
CA PHE A 288 -3.92 -2.38 10.43
C PHE A 288 -4.91 -3.32 9.73
N CYS A 289 -4.77 -3.50 8.42
CA CYS A 289 -5.57 -4.45 7.64
C CYS A 289 -5.28 -5.90 8.00
N THR A 290 -4.01 -6.24 8.15
CA THR A 290 -3.59 -7.58 8.55
C THR A 290 -4.10 -7.91 9.94
N LEU A 291 -3.97 -6.97 10.89
CA LEU A 291 -4.51 -7.06 12.24
C LEU A 291 -6.01 -7.39 12.19
N LEU A 292 -6.81 -6.58 11.52
CA LEU A 292 -8.26 -6.76 11.53
C LEU A 292 -8.71 -8.01 10.75
N MET A 293 -7.97 -8.43 9.72
CA MET A 293 -8.22 -9.69 9.03
C MET A 293 -7.90 -10.89 9.93
N VAL A 294 -6.75 -10.86 10.61
CA VAL A 294 -6.33 -11.92 11.54
C VAL A 294 -7.29 -12.02 12.73
N VAL A 295 -7.77 -10.89 13.26
CA VAL A 295 -8.85 -10.81 14.26
C VAL A 295 -10.10 -11.49 13.74
N SER A 296 -10.57 -11.07 12.57
CA SER A 296 -11.79 -11.59 11.96
C SER A 296 -11.70 -13.10 11.78
N VAL A 297 -10.58 -13.61 11.27
CA VAL A 297 -10.36 -15.05 11.08
C VAL A 297 -10.23 -15.81 12.40
N ASN A 298 -9.47 -15.28 13.37
CA ASN A 298 -9.25 -15.96 14.66
C ASN A 298 -10.51 -16.00 15.53
N ILE A 299 -11.36 -14.98 15.45
CA ILE A 299 -12.57 -14.84 16.26
C ILE A 299 -13.75 -15.53 15.58
N ILE A 300 -13.98 -15.32 14.28
CA ILE A 300 -15.16 -15.89 13.62
C ILE A 300 -14.91 -17.37 13.25
N GLY A 301 -13.65 -17.72 12.98
CA GLY A 301 -13.29 -18.98 12.35
C GLY A 301 -13.35 -18.86 10.82
N PHE A 302 -12.41 -19.48 10.13
CA PHE A 302 -12.29 -19.40 8.68
C PHE A 302 -13.54 -19.96 7.96
N ASP A 303 -14.10 -21.07 8.45
CA ASP A 303 -15.23 -21.75 7.80
C ASP A 303 -16.53 -20.93 7.91
N ASN A 304 -16.84 -20.43 9.11
CA ASN A 304 -17.97 -19.52 9.34
C ASN A 304 -17.84 -18.24 8.51
N LEU A 305 -16.63 -17.70 8.40
CA LEU A 305 -16.38 -16.52 7.58
C LEU A 305 -16.59 -16.82 6.10
N ARG A 306 -16.11 -17.97 5.62
CA ARG A 306 -16.26 -18.42 4.24
C ARG A 306 -17.73 -18.62 3.88
N GLU A 307 -18.54 -19.23 4.73
CA GLU A 307 -19.98 -19.41 4.53
C GLU A 307 -20.73 -18.07 4.51
N ARG A 308 -20.41 -17.17 5.44
CA ARG A 308 -21.01 -15.83 5.46
C ARG A 308 -20.63 -15.00 4.23
N ILE A 309 -19.39 -15.11 3.75
CA ILE A 309 -18.94 -14.46 2.52
C ILE A 309 -19.64 -15.09 1.31
N SER A 310 -19.67 -16.41 1.19
CA SER A 310 -20.28 -17.10 0.04
C SER A 310 -21.79 -16.87 -0.07
N GLY A 311 -22.47 -16.64 1.06
CA GLY A 311 -23.88 -16.25 1.09
C GLY A 311 -24.18 -14.85 0.53
N MET A 312 -23.17 -14.01 0.29
CA MET A 312 -23.37 -12.65 -0.22
C MET A 312 -23.54 -12.61 -1.74
N LYS A 313 -24.49 -11.81 -2.22
CA LYS A 313 -24.66 -11.48 -3.65
C LYS A 313 -23.40 -10.84 -4.28
N ILE A 314 -22.54 -10.22 -3.48
CA ILE A 314 -21.26 -9.66 -3.94
C ILE A 314 -20.25 -10.77 -4.19
N ALA A 315 -20.19 -11.79 -3.32
CA ALA A 315 -19.23 -12.88 -3.47
C ALA A 315 -19.54 -13.75 -4.69
N SER A 316 -20.83 -14.00 -4.98
CA SER A 316 -21.21 -14.70 -6.21
C SER A 316 -20.85 -13.91 -7.47
N LYS A 317 -20.96 -12.58 -7.45
CA LYS A 317 -20.46 -11.72 -8.52
C LYS A 317 -18.93 -11.75 -8.61
N LEU A 318 -18.23 -11.67 -7.48
CA LEU A 318 -16.77 -11.72 -7.41
C LEU A 318 -16.23 -13.04 -7.96
N GLN A 319 -16.89 -14.15 -7.65
CA GLN A 319 -16.58 -15.47 -8.19
C GLN A 319 -16.74 -15.47 -9.71
N GLY A 320 -17.85 -14.92 -10.24
CA GLY A 320 -18.03 -14.73 -11.69
C GLY A 320 -16.90 -13.90 -12.33
N TYR A 321 -16.44 -12.84 -11.67
CA TYR A 321 -15.32 -12.03 -12.15
C TYR A 321 -13.97 -12.75 -12.07
N ALA A 322 -13.72 -13.53 -11.02
CA ALA A 322 -12.47 -14.28 -10.86
C ALA A 322 -12.25 -15.30 -11.98
N HIS A 323 -13.34 -15.79 -12.59
CA HIS A 323 -13.26 -16.66 -13.77
C HIS A 323 -12.93 -15.93 -15.08
N SER A 324 -12.96 -14.59 -15.12
CA SER A 324 -12.65 -13.80 -16.32
C SER A 324 -11.14 -13.78 -16.63
N ASN A 325 -10.79 -13.78 -17.91
CA ASN A 325 -9.40 -13.71 -18.38
C ASN A 325 -8.60 -12.50 -17.84
N PRO A 326 -9.14 -11.27 -17.76
CA PRO A 326 -8.41 -10.16 -17.13
C PRO A 326 -8.18 -10.35 -15.64
N ALA A 327 -9.13 -10.94 -14.90
CA ALA A 327 -8.93 -11.22 -13.47
C ALA A 327 -7.85 -12.29 -13.25
N LYS A 328 -7.84 -13.35 -14.06
CA LYS A 328 -6.75 -14.35 -14.06
C LYS A 328 -5.40 -13.70 -14.41
N GLY A 329 -5.37 -12.82 -15.41
CA GLY A 329 -4.18 -12.07 -15.80
C GLY A 329 -3.65 -11.18 -14.66
N LEU A 330 -4.54 -10.50 -13.93
CA LEU A 330 -4.18 -9.71 -12.75
C LEU A 330 -3.58 -10.58 -11.63
N ILE A 331 -4.20 -11.73 -11.35
CA ILE A 331 -3.68 -12.70 -10.36
C ILE A 331 -2.28 -13.17 -10.77
N ILE A 332 -2.05 -13.44 -12.06
CA ILE A 332 -0.72 -13.78 -12.55
C ILE A 332 0.26 -12.64 -12.28
N VAL A 333 -0.03 -11.40 -12.67
CA VAL A 333 0.89 -10.26 -12.45
C VAL A 333 1.23 -10.10 -10.96
N LEU A 334 0.24 -10.20 -10.07
CA LEU A 334 0.43 -10.05 -8.62
C LEU A 334 1.20 -11.23 -7.99
N CYS A 335 0.93 -12.46 -8.45
CA CYS A 335 1.49 -13.66 -7.83
C CYS A 335 2.72 -14.23 -8.57
N MET A 336 3.08 -13.70 -9.75
CA MET A 336 4.17 -14.21 -10.57
C MET A 336 5.51 -14.30 -9.82
N PRO A 337 5.92 -13.31 -8.99
CA PRO A 337 7.16 -13.44 -8.22
C PRO A 337 7.14 -14.60 -7.21
N ILE A 338 5.97 -14.93 -6.67
CA ILE A 338 5.79 -15.95 -5.61
C ILE A 338 5.52 -17.34 -6.20
N MET A 339 5.01 -17.40 -7.42
CA MET A 339 4.53 -18.61 -8.07
C MET A 339 5.60 -19.71 -8.23
N PRO A 340 6.86 -19.43 -8.62
CA PRO A 340 7.90 -20.45 -8.65
C PRO A 340 8.09 -21.13 -7.29
N PHE A 341 8.05 -20.37 -6.19
CA PHE A 341 8.17 -20.89 -4.84
C PHE A 341 7.00 -21.80 -4.46
N ILE A 342 5.76 -21.43 -4.82
CA ILE A 342 4.57 -22.26 -4.60
C ILE A 342 4.67 -23.58 -5.37
N LEU A 343 5.16 -23.55 -6.62
CA LEU A 343 5.32 -24.75 -7.43
C LEU A 343 6.40 -25.67 -6.86
N VAL A 344 7.56 -25.13 -6.48
CA VAL A 344 8.64 -25.90 -5.83
C VAL A 344 8.18 -26.50 -4.51
N LEU A 345 7.49 -25.72 -3.67
CA LEU A 345 6.92 -26.19 -2.42
C LEU A 345 5.92 -27.32 -2.67
N SER A 346 5.06 -27.19 -3.69
CA SER A 346 4.12 -28.24 -4.07
C SER A 346 4.80 -29.52 -4.60
N MET A 347 5.92 -29.40 -5.30
CA MET A 347 6.72 -30.57 -5.71
C MET A 347 7.33 -31.26 -4.48
N GLY A 348 7.86 -30.47 -3.54
CA GLY A 348 8.40 -30.99 -2.29
C GLY A 348 7.36 -31.75 -1.47
N ILE A 349 6.15 -31.18 -1.29
CA ILE A 349 5.03 -31.86 -0.61
C ILE A 349 4.69 -33.19 -1.30
N ARG A 350 4.77 -33.25 -2.64
CA ARG A 350 4.51 -34.49 -3.36
C ARG A 350 5.56 -35.55 -3.09
N VAL A 351 6.83 -35.17 -2.99
CA VAL A 351 7.95 -36.08 -2.67
C VAL A 351 7.80 -36.64 -1.26
N THR A 352 7.56 -35.79 -0.26
CA THR A 352 7.35 -36.22 1.14
C THR A 352 6.15 -37.16 1.28
N ARG A 353 5.03 -36.86 0.59
CA ARG A 353 3.86 -37.76 0.52
C ARG A 353 4.19 -39.10 -0.12
N LYS A 354 5.01 -39.14 -1.19
CA LYS A 354 5.45 -40.40 -1.82
C LYS A 354 6.34 -41.24 -0.89
N MET A 355 7.25 -40.59 -0.16
CA MET A 355 8.16 -41.21 0.81
C MET A 355 7.45 -41.68 2.09
N GLY A 356 6.18 -41.33 2.29
CA GLY A 356 5.42 -41.71 3.49
C GLY A 356 5.73 -40.87 4.73
N LEU A 357 6.36 -39.71 4.56
CA LEU A 357 6.72 -38.77 5.64
C LEU A 357 5.62 -37.74 5.94
N SER A 358 4.49 -37.78 5.23
CA SER A 358 3.37 -36.86 5.43
C SER A 358 2.51 -37.27 6.64
N PHE A 359 2.16 -36.29 7.47
CA PHE A 359 1.21 -36.44 8.57
C PHE A 359 -0.25 -36.58 8.13
N ALA A 360 -0.54 -36.37 6.83
CA ALA A 360 -1.87 -36.45 6.24
C ALA A 360 -1.98 -37.61 5.23
N PRO A 361 -2.05 -38.87 5.68
CA PRO A 361 -2.00 -40.04 4.80
C PRO A 361 -3.13 -40.08 3.76
N HIS A 362 -4.33 -39.56 4.08
CA HIS A 362 -5.46 -39.50 3.13
C HIS A 362 -5.15 -38.64 1.89
N ARG A 363 -4.36 -37.54 2.02
CA ARG A 363 -3.97 -36.70 0.88
C ARG A 363 -2.99 -37.39 -0.06
N ARG A 364 -2.25 -38.40 0.43
CA ARG A 364 -1.39 -39.23 -0.42
C ARG A 364 -2.22 -40.00 -1.44
N ASP A 365 -3.39 -40.49 -1.03
CA ASP A 365 -4.31 -41.23 -1.89
C ASP A 365 -4.95 -40.32 -2.94
N GLU A 366 -5.33 -39.10 -2.56
CA GLU A 366 -5.89 -38.10 -3.48
C GLU A 366 -4.90 -37.68 -4.58
N ASP A 367 -3.60 -37.70 -4.28
CA ASP A 367 -2.54 -37.30 -5.19
C ASP A 367 -2.00 -38.47 -6.05
N LYS A 368 -2.53 -39.69 -5.92
CA LYS A 368 -2.02 -40.90 -6.61
C LYS A 368 -1.86 -40.70 -8.12
N GLU A 369 -2.82 -40.05 -8.75
CA GLU A 369 -2.86 -39.80 -10.20
C GLU A 369 -1.93 -38.66 -10.65
N MET A 370 -1.40 -37.85 -9.72
CA MET A 370 -0.57 -36.67 -10.03
C MET A 370 0.93 -37.01 -10.01
N LYS A 371 1.62 -36.69 -11.12
CA LYS A 371 3.05 -37.00 -11.31
C LYS A 371 3.98 -36.12 -10.47
N TRP A 372 3.86 -34.80 -10.58
CA TRP A 372 4.83 -33.82 -10.07
C TRP A 372 4.27 -32.86 -9.00
N LEU A 373 3.02 -32.45 -9.13
CA LEU A 373 2.38 -31.46 -8.25
C LEU A 373 1.31 -32.12 -7.37
N THR A 374 0.92 -31.44 -6.29
CA THR A 374 -0.25 -31.85 -5.50
C THR A 374 -1.53 -31.58 -6.29
N ARG A 375 -2.61 -32.32 -6.02
CA ARG A 375 -3.90 -32.15 -6.70
C ARG A 375 -4.44 -30.74 -6.57
N TYR A 376 -4.27 -30.10 -5.41
CA TYR A 376 -4.73 -28.73 -5.18
C TYR A 376 -3.97 -27.72 -6.05
N THR A 377 -2.63 -27.77 -6.05
CA THR A 377 -1.80 -26.88 -6.87
C THR A 377 -2.05 -27.15 -8.35
N TRP A 378 -2.16 -28.42 -8.76
CA TRP A 378 -2.48 -28.79 -10.13
C TRP A 378 -3.83 -28.26 -10.57
N ARG A 379 -4.87 -28.37 -9.74
CA ARG A 379 -6.20 -27.82 -10.04
C ARG A 379 -6.18 -26.31 -10.15
N THR A 380 -5.46 -25.63 -9.27
CA THR A 380 -5.32 -24.16 -9.30
C THR A 380 -4.54 -23.71 -10.54
N PHE A 381 -3.45 -24.41 -10.86
CA PHE A 381 -2.64 -24.17 -12.04
C PHE A 381 -3.43 -24.42 -13.33
N THR A 382 -4.09 -25.56 -13.46
CA THR A 382 -4.97 -25.84 -14.62
C THR A 382 -6.17 -24.89 -14.68
N TRP A 383 -6.69 -24.39 -13.55
CA TRP A 383 -7.72 -23.35 -13.57
C TRP A 383 -7.20 -22.01 -14.11
N LEU A 384 -5.96 -21.64 -13.76
CA LEU A 384 -5.35 -20.38 -14.19
C LEU A 384 -4.87 -20.45 -15.66
N TRP A 385 -4.36 -21.61 -16.11
CA TRP A 385 -3.83 -21.83 -17.47
C TRP A 385 -4.77 -22.55 -18.46
N GLY A 386 -5.88 -23.15 -18.03
CA GLY A 386 -6.51 -24.29 -18.73
C GLY A 386 -7.07 -24.07 -20.14
N THR A 387 -7.98 -23.12 -20.35
CA THR A 387 -8.73 -23.06 -21.63
C THR A 387 -8.31 -21.93 -22.56
N ASP A 388 -7.85 -20.80 -22.03
CA ASP A 388 -7.49 -19.62 -22.83
C ASP A 388 -6.12 -19.04 -22.41
N THR A 389 -5.10 -19.88 -22.28
CA THR A 389 -3.77 -19.47 -21.80
C THR A 389 -3.24 -18.23 -22.51
N THR A 390 -3.34 -18.21 -23.84
CA THR A 390 -2.90 -17.08 -24.66
C THR A 390 -3.62 -15.80 -24.27
N SER A 391 -4.94 -15.84 -24.10
CA SER A 391 -5.71 -14.66 -23.71
C SER A 391 -5.34 -14.19 -22.30
N VAL A 392 -5.16 -15.10 -21.36
CA VAL A 392 -4.80 -14.78 -19.97
C VAL A 392 -3.42 -14.13 -19.89
N VAL A 393 -2.43 -14.69 -20.59
CA VAL A 393 -1.07 -14.12 -20.66
C VAL A 393 -1.06 -12.78 -21.37
N THR A 394 -1.79 -12.63 -22.48
CA THR A 394 -1.94 -11.34 -23.16
C THR A 394 -2.52 -10.27 -22.22
N TRP A 395 -3.56 -10.61 -21.45
CA TRP A 395 -4.09 -9.70 -20.43
C TRP A 395 -3.08 -9.39 -19.32
N ALA A 396 -2.33 -10.38 -18.84
CA ALA A 396 -1.26 -10.17 -17.87
C ALA A 396 -0.21 -9.19 -18.41
N CYS A 397 0.23 -9.35 -19.67
CA CYS A 397 1.16 -8.42 -20.32
C CYS A 397 0.56 -7.00 -20.41
N TYR A 398 -0.70 -6.86 -20.81
CA TYR A 398 -1.34 -5.54 -20.86
C TYR A 398 -1.45 -4.88 -19.49
N ILE A 399 -1.80 -5.65 -18.45
CA ILE A 399 -1.86 -5.16 -17.07
C ILE A 399 -0.47 -4.77 -16.58
N ALA A 400 0.56 -5.56 -16.85
CA ALA A 400 1.93 -5.27 -16.47
C ALA A 400 2.48 -4.03 -17.18
N ILE A 401 2.25 -3.90 -18.49
CA ILE A 401 2.63 -2.69 -19.25
C ILE A 401 1.88 -1.47 -18.71
N PHE A 402 0.58 -1.60 -18.47
CA PHE A 402 -0.22 -0.52 -17.90
C PHE A 402 0.30 -0.11 -16.52
N TYR A 403 0.59 -1.07 -15.65
CA TYR A 403 1.19 -0.83 -14.33
C TYR A 403 2.54 -0.12 -14.47
N PHE A 404 3.45 -0.64 -15.29
CA PHE A 404 4.76 -0.04 -15.52
C PHE A 404 4.66 1.41 -16.04
N VAL A 405 3.78 1.66 -17.02
CA VAL A 405 3.56 3.00 -17.56
C VAL A 405 2.98 3.94 -16.50
N CYS A 406 2.01 3.50 -15.70
CA CYS A 406 1.40 4.36 -14.68
C CYS A 406 2.32 4.60 -13.48
N ASP A 407 2.96 3.56 -12.95
CA ASP A 407 3.79 3.61 -11.75
C ASP A 407 5.17 4.21 -12.04
N VAL A 408 5.91 3.60 -12.97
CA VAL A 408 7.27 4.04 -13.30
C VAL A 408 7.24 5.23 -14.26
N GLY A 409 6.47 5.12 -15.34
CA GLY A 409 6.41 6.17 -16.36
C GLY A 409 5.83 7.47 -15.83
N VAL A 410 4.60 7.43 -15.32
CA VAL A 410 3.90 8.63 -14.84
C VAL A 410 4.21 8.93 -13.39
N GLY A 411 4.13 7.96 -12.48
CA GLY A 411 4.36 8.17 -11.05
C GLY A 411 5.75 8.72 -10.77
N LYS A 412 6.80 7.92 -11.03
CA LYS A 412 8.19 8.36 -10.80
C LYS A 412 8.63 9.49 -11.74
N GLY A 413 8.17 9.45 -13.00
CA GLY A 413 8.45 10.51 -13.97
C GLY A 413 7.90 11.88 -13.55
N ALA A 414 6.68 11.95 -13.03
CA ALA A 414 6.09 13.18 -12.52
C ALA A 414 6.89 13.74 -11.34
N VAL A 415 7.37 12.88 -10.43
CA VAL A 415 8.18 13.30 -9.28
C VAL A 415 9.52 13.89 -9.72
N LEU A 416 10.23 13.21 -10.64
CA LEU A 416 11.47 13.73 -11.20
C LEU A 416 11.24 15.06 -11.94
N PHE A 417 10.16 15.16 -12.69
CA PHE A 417 9.79 16.37 -13.40
C PHE A 417 9.47 17.53 -12.45
N LEU A 418 8.72 17.28 -11.37
CA LEU A 418 8.43 18.28 -10.34
C LEU A 418 9.71 18.72 -9.60
N GLY A 419 10.63 17.81 -9.31
CA GLY A 419 11.95 18.13 -8.77
C GLY A 419 12.76 19.03 -9.70
N TYR A 420 12.80 18.70 -11.00
CA TYR A 420 13.45 19.52 -12.02
C TYR A 420 12.80 20.91 -12.18
N MET A 421 11.48 21.00 -12.06
CA MET A 421 10.78 22.29 -12.03
C MET A 421 11.22 23.14 -10.84
N ILE A 422 11.34 22.54 -9.65
CA ILE A 422 11.79 23.26 -8.44
C ILE A 422 13.18 23.86 -8.67
N SER A 423 14.12 23.11 -9.22
CA SER A 423 15.48 23.63 -9.48
C SER A 423 15.50 24.74 -10.53
N THR A 424 14.60 24.69 -11.53
CA THR A 424 14.59 25.66 -12.63
C THR A 424 13.85 26.94 -12.29
N MET A 425 12.82 26.86 -11.44
CA MET A 425 11.92 27.99 -11.15
C MET A 425 12.31 28.79 -9.90
N LYS A 426 13.27 28.33 -9.10
CA LYS A 426 13.68 28.99 -7.85
C LYS A 426 14.17 30.43 -8.04
N ASP A 427 14.80 30.71 -9.18
CA ASP A 427 15.39 32.03 -9.49
C ASP A 427 14.47 32.95 -10.30
N LEU A 428 13.24 32.51 -10.60
CA LEU A 428 12.29 33.28 -11.41
C LEU A 428 11.42 34.20 -10.54
N ASN A 429 10.91 35.27 -11.15
CA ASN A 429 9.97 36.18 -10.49
C ASN A 429 8.72 35.42 -9.99
N PRO A 430 8.24 35.69 -8.76
CA PRO A 430 7.11 34.95 -8.16
C PRO A 430 5.85 34.92 -9.04
N GLY A 431 5.57 35.99 -9.80
CA GLY A 431 4.42 36.01 -10.72
C GLY A 431 4.54 35.00 -11.86
N VAL A 432 5.75 34.82 -12.40
CA VAL A 432 6.03 33.82 -13.45
C VAL A 432 5.90 32.42 -12.87
N VAL A 433 6.40 32.21 -11.66
CA VAL A 433 6.30 30.93 -10.94
C VAL A 433 4.83 30.50 -10.77
N ILE A 434 3.94 31.42 -10.35
CA ILE A 434 2.50 31.14 -10.20
C ILE A 434 1.86 30.76 -11.53
N VAL A 435 2.11 31.52 -12.60
CA VAL A 435 1.51 31.26 -13.93
C VAL A 435 1.98 29.92 -14.49
N CYS A 436 3.28 29.65 -14.42
CA CYS A 436 3.86 28.38 -14.86
C CYS A 436 3.29 27.21 -14.04
N PHE A 437 3.22 27.36 -12.71
CA PHE A 437 2.64 26.34 -11.83
C PHE A 437 1.16 26.07 -12.16
N TYR A 438 0.37 27.11 -12.42
CA TYR A 438 -1.03 26.95 -12.83
C TYR A 438 -1.17 26.15 -14.13
N ILE A 439 -0.44 26.52 -15.20
CA ILE A 439 -0.51 25.85 -16.50
C ILE A 439 -0.08 24.39 -16.39
N LEU A 440 1.01 24.13 -15.68
CA LEU A 440 1.56 22.79 -15.51
C LEU A 440 0.65 21.94 -14.62
N GLY A 441 0.15 22.50 -13.52
CA GLY A 441 -0.82 21.85 -12.65
C GLY A 441 -2.08 21.43 -13.41
N VAL A 442 -2.68 22.34 -14.19
CA VAL A 442 -3.85 22.01 -15.03
C VAL A 442 -3.51 20.89 -16.02
N SER A 443 -2.37 20.98 -16.70
CA SER A 443 -1.94 19.97 -17.68
C SER A 443 -1.74 18.59 -17.04
N MET A 444 -1.12 18.55 -15.87
CA MET A 444 -0.93 17.32 -15.09
C MET A 444 -2.26 16.72 -14.64
N PHE A 445 -3.19 17.52 -14.15
CA PHE A 445 -4.52 17.04 -13.77
C PHE A 445 -5.36 16.51 -14.96
N LEU A 446 -5.12 16.99 -16.18
CA LEU A 446 -5.83 16.46 -17.36
C LEU A 446 -5.39 15.03 -17.71
N LEU A 447 -4.24 14.59 -17.21
CA LEU A 447 -3.72 13.24 -17.40
C LEU A 447 -4.29 12.27 -16.34
N PRO A 448 -5.01 11.22 -16.75
CA PRO A 448 -5.63 10.27 -15.83
C PRO A 448 -4.71 9.65 -14.76
N PRO A 449 -3.44 9.29 -15.07
CA PRO A 449 -2.59 8.58 -14.10
C PRO A 449 -1.86 9.50 -13.12
N VAL A 450 -1.93 10.82 -13.28
CA VAL A 450 -1.18 11.74 -12.41
C VAL A 450 -1.93 11.94 -11.10
N PRO A 451 -1.35 11.57 -9.95
CA PRO A 451 -1.95 11.86 -8.66
C PRO A 451 -1.90 13.38 -8.42
N GLY A 452 -3.00 13.94 -7.93
CA GLY A 452 -3.09 15.35 -7.55
C GLY A 452 -2.21 15.81 -6.39
N PRO A 453 -2.01 14.99 -5.34
CA PRO A 453 -1.33 15.44 -4.14
C PRO A 453 0.11 15.89 -4.30
N PRO A 454 0.96 15.22 -5.10
CA PRO A 454 2.31 15.73 -5.39
C PRO A 454 2.30 17.14 -5.98
N VAL A 455 1.31 17.50 -6.81
CA VAL A 455 1.20 18.84 -7.40
C VAL A 455 0.97 19.90 -6.31
N TYR A 456 0.08 19.66 -5.34
CA TYR A 456 -0.20 20.61 -4.27
C TYR A 456 0.95 20.71 -3.26
N LEU A 457 1.60 19.58 -2.95
CA LEU A 457 2.81 19.54 -2.12
C LEU A 457 3.94 20.34 -2.77
N THR A 458 4.20 20.12 -4.06
CA THR A 458 5.16 20.91 -4.83
C THR A 458 4.78 22.39 -4.89
N GLY A 459 3.49 22.71 -5.00
CA GLY A 459 3.01 24.09 -4.89
C GLY A 459 3.42 24.73 -3.57
N GLY A 460 3.23 24.01 -2.46
CA GLY A 460 3.65 24.43 -1.12
C GLY A 460 5.15 24.66 -0.99
N VAL A 461 5.99 23.95 -1.73
CA VAL A 461 7.45 24.15 -1.74
C VAL A 461 7.84 25.33 -2.64
N LEU A 462 7.32 25.33 -3.88
CA LEU A 462 7.76 26.20 -4.97
C LEU A 462 7.13 27.60 -4.91
N VAL A 463 5.80 27.67 -4.80
CA VAL A 463 5.07 28.95 -4.80
C VAL A 463 5.34 29.69 -3.49
N VAL A 464 5.32 28.97 -2.36
CA VAL A 464 5.61 29.58 -1.05
C VAL A 464 7.07 30.04 -1.01
N GLY A 465 8.02 29.19 -1.41
CA GLY A 465 9.44 29.56 -1.42
C GLY A 465 9.76 30.75 -2.33
N ALA A 466 9.09 30.88 -3.48
CA ALA A 466 9.27 32.04 -4.35
C ALA A 466 8.66 33.34 -3.80
N MET A 467 7.62 33.25 -2.96
CA MET A 467 6.89 34.42 -2.46
C MET A 467 7.27 34.81 -1.02
N GLU A 468 7.96 33.94 -0.30
CA GLU A 468 8.24 34.09 1.13
C GLU A 468 8.94 35.41 1.45
N ASP A 469 9.96 35.77 0.68
CA ASP A 469 10.73 37.01 0.90
C ASP A 469 9.88 38.29 0.73
N SER A 470 8.79 38.21 -0.04
CA SER A 470 7.95 39.36 -0.37
C SER A 470 6.72 39.52 0.54
N MET A 471 6.14 38.41 1.01
CA MET A 471 4.84 38.40 1.71
C MET A 471 4.85 37.67 3.06
N GLY A 472 6.00 37.11 3.44
CA GLY A 472 6.15 36.24 4.59
C GLY A 472 5.51 34.86 4.38
N PHE A 473 5.96 33.90 5.19
CA PHE A 473 5.56 32.49 5.10
C PHE A 473 4.04 32.27 5.02
N TRP A 474 3.29 32.87 5.96
CA TRP A 474 1.83 32.67 6.05
C TRP A 474 1.07 33.33 4.89
N GLY A 475 1.49 34.52 4.46
CA GLY A 475 0.89 35.21 3.31
C GLY A 475 1.11 34.43 2.02
N ALA A 476 2.33 33.98 1.78
CA ALA A 476 2.70 33.13 0.65
C ALA A 476 1.93 31.79 0.67
N THR A 477 1.79 31.16 1.84
CA THR A 477 1.03 29.91 2.01
C THR A 477 -0.44 30.07 1.67
N VAL A 478 -1.10 31.11 2.17
CA VAL A 478 -2.53 31.37 1.88
C VAL A 478 -2.74 31.59 0.38
N ILE A 479 -1.87 32.35 -0.29
CA ILE A 479 -1.95 32.56 -1.74
C ILE A 479 -1.77 31.23 -2.48
N CYS A 480 -0.78 30.42 -2.09
CA CYS A 480 -0.57 29.10 -2.69
C CYS A 480 -1.79 28.19 -2.55
N ILE A 481 -2.49 28.20 -1.40
CA ILE A 481 -3.74 27.45 -1.20
C ILE A 481 -4.79 27.88 -2.22
N PHE A 482 -4.99 29.19 -2.41
CA PHE A 482 -5.96 29.70 -3.39
C PHE A 482 -5.56 29.39 -4.84
N VAL A 483 -4.27 29.49 -5.18
CA VAL A 483 -3.77 29.12 -6.52
C VAL A 483 -4.03 27.63 -6.78
N CYS A 484 -3.65 26.75 -5.85
CA CYS A 484 -3.90 25.32 -5.96
C CYS A 484 -5.39 24.99 -6.08
N TRP A 485 -6.25 25.66 -5.29
CA TRP A 485 -7.70 25.49 -5.36
C TRP A 485 -8.27 25.92 -6.72
N PHE A 486 -7.79 27.05 -7.26
CA PHE A 486 -8.19 27.51 -8.58
C PHE A 486 -7.73 26.57 -9.69
N THR A 487 -6.48 26.10 -9.65
CA THR A 487 -5.92 25.08 -10.56
C THR A 487 -6.80 23.83 -10.56
N LYS A 488 -7.18 23.38 -9.36
CA LYS A 488 -8.04 22.21 -9.15
C LYS A 488 -9.42 22.38 -9.79
N LEU A 489 -10.14 23.45 -9.49
CA LEU A 489 -11.48 23.69 -10.04
C LEU A 489 -11.45 23.86 -11.56
N SER A 490 -10.43 24.56 -12.09
CA SER A 490 -10.22 24.72 -13.53
C SER A 490 -9.99 23.38 -14.22
N SER A 491 -9.18 22.52 -13.61
CA SER A 491 -8.91 21.16 -14.11
C SER A 491 -10.18 20.30 -14.11
N CYS A 492 -10.97 20.31 -13.03
CA CYS A 492 -12.24 19.60 -12.96
C CYS A 492 -13.23 20.07 -14.05
N ALA A 493 -13.30 21.38 -14.29
CA ALA A 493 -14.15 21.94 -15.33
C ALA A 493 -13.74 21.47 -16.73
N MET A 494 -12.44 21.52 -17.02
CA MET A 494 -11.88 21.05 -18.29
C MET A 494 -12.06 19.54 -18.45
N GLN A 495 -11.82 18.73 -17.41
CA GLN A 495 -12.04 17.28 -17.45
C GLN A 495 -13.49 16.93 -17.75
N GLN A 496 -14.43 17.63 -17.11
CA GLN A 496 -15.86 17.42 -17.34
C GLN A 496 -16.27 17.78 -18.78
N LYS A 497 -15.84 18.94 -19.28
CA LYS A 497 -16.24 19.45 -20.60
C LYS A 497 -15.49 18.82 -21.77
N LEU A 498 -14.17 18.73 -21.68
CA LEU A 498 -13.32 18.23 -22.78
C LEU A 498 -13.34 16.72 -22.88
N PHE A 499 -13.40 16.01 -21.75
CA PHE A 499 -13.38 14.54 -21.76
C PHE A 499 -14.75 13.95 -21.43
N GLY A 500 -15.36 14.36 -20.32
CA GLY A 500 -16.61 13.76 -19.84
C GLY A 500 -17.77 13.83 -20.84
N GLU A 501 -18.11 15.02 -21.32
CA GLU A 501 -19.21 15.20 -22.28
C GLU A 501 -18.93 14.51 -23.62
N ASN A 502 -17.69 14.61 -24.11
CA ASN A 502 -17.26 13.94 -25.34
C ASN A 502 -17.31 12.41 -25.20
N LEU A 503 -16.88 11.85 -24.08
CA LEU A 503 -16.94 10.42 -23.79
C LEU A 503 -18.39 9.93 -23.57
N GLY A 504 -19.25 10.80 -23.04
CA GLY A 504 -20.68 10.57 -22.87
C GLY A 504 -21.41 10.32 -24.19
N GLY A 505 -20.90 10.81 -25.32
CA GLY A 505 -21.45 10.53 -26.65
C GLY A 505 -21.32 9.08 -27.10
N TYR A 506 -20.39 8.30 -26.52
CA TYR A 506 -20.10 6.94 -26.96
C TYR A 506 -20.91 5.89 -26.20
N VAL A 507 -21.75 5.13 -26.92
CA VAL A 507 -22.58 4.06 -26.35
C VAL A 507 -21.76 3.00 -25.60
N GLY A 508 -20.57 2.66 -26.12
CA GLY A 508 -19.68 1.71 -25.46
C GLY A 508 -19.18 2.19 -24.09
N VAL A 509 -18.86 3.48 -23.97
CA VAL A 509 -18.43 4.08 -22.70
C VAL A 509 -19.59 4.13 -21.72
N ARG A 510 -20.77 4.57 -22.16
CA ARG A 510 -22.00 4.58 -21.34
C ARG A 510 -22.34 3.18 -20.81
N TYR A 511 -22.17 2.15 -21.65
CA TYR A 511 -22.38 0.76 -21.28
C TYR A 511 -21.35 0.27 -20.26
N ALA A 512 -20.06 0.61 -20.46
CA ALA A 512 -18.99 0.22 -19.55
C ALA A 512 -19.13 0.89 -18.16
N VAL A 513 -19.43 2.19 -18.12
CA VAL A 513 -19.74 2.93 -16.88
C VAL A 513 -21.02 2.39 -16.21
N GLY A 514 -21.91 1.76 -16.96
CA GLY A 514 -23.15 1.20 -16.43
C GLY A 514 -24.12 2.30 -15.99
N ILE A 515 -24.31 3.33 -16.82
CA ILE A 515 -25.13 4.51 -16.48
C ILE A 515 -26.58 4.17 -16.09
N ASN A 516 -27.10 3.04 -16.55
CA ASN A 516 -28.46 2.57 -16.25
C ASN A 516 -28.53 1.68 -15.00
N SER A 517 -27.40 1.39 -14.35
CA SER A 517 -27.37 0.67 -13.08
C SER A 517 -28.09 1.46 -11.98
N ILE A 518 -28.59 0.77 -10.96
CA ILE A 518 -29.27 1.43 -9.82
C ILE A 518 -28.28 2.35 -9.10
N GLN A 519 -27.05 1.88 -8.92
CA GLN A 519 -25.97 2.62 -8.27
C GLN A 519 -25.66 3.93 -8.99
N MET A 520 -25.50 3.87 -10.32
CA MET A 520 -25.15 5.07 -11.09
C MET A 520 -26.32 6.04 -11.21
N ARG A 521 -27.56 5.54 -11.27
CA ARG A 521 -28.76 6.39 -11.18
C ARG A 521 -28.88 7.10 -9.84
N ALA A 522 -28.55 6.42 -8.74
CA ALA A 522 -28.50 7.04 -7.41
C ALA A 522 -27.41 8.12 -7.32
N ILE A 523 -26.20 7.85 -7.83
CA ILE A 523 -25.12 8.85 -7.92
C ILE A 523 -25.58 10.06 -8.74
N ARG A 524 -26.15 9.84 -9.92
CA ARG A 524 -26.68 10.91 -10.77
C ARG A 524 -27.74 11.73 -10.04
N TYR A 525 -28.65 11.08 -9.32
CA TYR A 525 -29.67 11.76 -8.53
C TYR A 525 -29.06 12.68 -7.48
N CYS A 526 -28.07 12.20 -6.72
CA CYS A 526 -27.37 13.00 -5.70
C CYS A 526 -26.62 14.19 -6.31
N LEU A 527 -25.92 13.98 -7.44
CA LEU A 527 -25.15 15.02 -8.12
C LEU A 527 -26.02 16.10 -8.80
N MET A 528 -27.24 15.74 -9.20
CA MET A 528 -28.19 16.65 -9.85
C MET A 528 -28.99 17.52 -8.86
N GLN A 529 -29.02 17.18 -7.57
CA GLN A 529 -29.71 18.01 -6.58
C GLN A 529 -29.09 19.41 -6.54
N PRO A 530 -29.86 20.50 -6.46
CA PRO A 530 -29.28 21.84 -6.35
C PRO A 530 -28.55 22.03 -5.00
N GLY A 531 -27.42 22.76 -5.02
CA GLY A 531 -26.71 23.18 -3.81
C GLY A 531 -25.75 22.13 -3.23
N LEU A 532 -25.38 22.31 -1.96
CA LEU A 532 -24.38 21.51 -1.26
C LEU A 532 -25.03 20.49 -0.33
N SER A 533 -25.28 19.28 -0.85
CA SER A 533 -25.70 18.15 -0.01
C SER A 533 -24.47 17.32 0.40
N ILE A 534 -24.50 16.74 1.61
CA ILE A 534 -23.41 15.85 2.08
C ILE A 534 -23.14 14.73 1.08
N PRO A 535 -24.15 14.01 0.52
CA PRO A 535 -23.88 12.99 -0.48
C PRO A 535 -23.17 13.51 -1.73
N LYS A 536 -23.52 14.72 -2.20
CA LYS A 536 -22.87 15.34 -3.35
C LYS A 536 -21.40 15.63 -3.04
N ILE A 537 -21.11 16.26 -1.89
CA ILE A 537 -19.74 16.57 -1.46
C ILE A 537 -18.93 15.28 -1.30
N SER A 538 -19.49 14.26 -0.67
CA SER A 538 -18.82 12.96 -0.49
C SER A 538 -18.47 12.30 -1.83
N ILE A 539 -19.32 12.42 -2.85
CA ILE A 539 -19.03 11.88 -4.19
C ILE A 539 -17.96 12.72 -4.89
N LEU A 540 -18.10 14.05 -4.90
CA LEU A 540 -17.23 14.95 -5.67
C LEU A 540 -15.84 15.17 -5.05
N CYS A 541 -15.74 15.15 -3.72
CA CYS A 541 -14.48 15.32 -2.99
C CYS A 541 -13.86 14.00 -2.53
N GLY A 542 -14.64 12.91 -2.45
CA GLY A 542 -14.14 11.60 -2.02
C GLY A 542 -13.63 10.72 -3.17
N GLY A 543 -14.05 10.99 -4.41
CA GLY A 543 -13.58 10.26 -5.58
C GLY A 543 -12.26 10.82 -6.15
N PRO A 544 -11.50 10.03 -6.93
CA PRO A 544 -10.32 10.54 -7.61
C PRO A 544 -10.72 11.59 -8.65
N ASP A 545 -9.92 12.64 -8.75
CA ASP A 545 -10.19 13.87 -9.51
C ASP A 545 -10.68 13.63 -10.94
N TRP A 546 -9.84 12.97 -11.74
CA TRP A 546 -10.10 12.71 -13.15
C TRP A 546 -11.35 11.84 -13.38
N PRO A 547 -11.46 10.62 -12.81
CA PRO A 547 -12.63 9.78 -13.07
C PRO A 547 -13.93 10.40 -12.54
N THR A 548 -13.89 11.18 -11.47
CA THR A 548 -15.09 11.83 -10.90
C THR A 548 -15.59 12.96 -11.81
N SER A 549 -14.70 13.83 -12.27
CA SER A 549 -15.06 14.97 -13.14
C SER A 549 -15.49 14.49 -14.54
N VAL A 550 -14.81 13.49 -15.08
CA VAL A 550 -15.19 12.85 -16.35
C VAL A 550 -16.55 12.16 -16.22
N LEU A 551 -16.80 11.44 -15.12
CA LEU A 551 -18.10 10.83 -14.85
C LEU A 551 -19.22 11.88 -14.78
N CYS A 552 -18.98 13.04 -14.16
CA CYS A 552 -19.93 14.14 -14.14
C CYS A 552 -20.32 14.59 -15.56
N GLY A 553 -19.36 14.65 -16.49
CA GLY A 553 -19.63 14.98 -17.89
C GLY A 553 -20.39 13.86 -18.62
N ILE A 554 -20.05 12.60 -18.37
CA ILE A 554 -20.77 11.43 -18.95
C ILE A 554 -22.24 11.40 -18.48
N LEU A 555 -22.50 11.78 -17.22
CA LEU A 555 -23.84 11.83 -16.64
C LEU A 555 -24.62 13.12 -16.99
N GLY A 556 -23.95 14.10 -17.60
CA GLY A 556 -24.50 15.41 -17.93
C GLY A 556 -24.84 16.27 -16.71
N VAL A 557 -24.04 16.17 -15.64
CA VAL A 557 -24.21 17.02 -14.44
C VAL A 557 -23.91 18.47 -14.81
N PRO A 558 -24.71 19.47 -14.38
CA PRO A 558 -24.39 20.87 -14.66
C PRO A 558 -23.03 21.26 -14.08
N LEU A 559 -22.19 21.93 -14.89
CA LEU A 559 -20.83 22.32 -14.49
C LEU A 559 -20.83 23.14 -13.19
N LYS A 560 -21.80 24.06 -13.03
CA LYS A 560 -21.95 24.86 -11.80
C LYS A 560 -22.10 23.99 -10.55
N GLU A 561 -22.89 22.93 -10.62
CA GLU A 561 -23.17 22.05 -9.48
C GLU A 561 -21.96 21.17 -9.14
N ALA A 562 -21.22 20.76 -10.17
CA ALA A 562 -19.97 20.03 -10.01
C ALA A 562 -18.90 20.91 -9.36
N ILE A 563 -18.64 22.11 -9.88
CA ILE A 563 -17.65 23.04 -9.32
C ILE A 563 -18.01 23.44 -7.88
N ILE A 564 -19.27 23.81 -7.62
CA ILE A 564 -19.74 24.16 -6.27
C ILE A 564 -19.54 22.96 -5.34
N GLY A 565 -19.94 21.75 -5.75
CA GLY A 565 -19.79 20.55 -4.94
C GLY A 565 -18.34 20.10 -4.71
N THR A 566 -17.40 20.44 -5.61
CA THR A 566 -15.96 20.21 -5.46
C THR A 566 -15.27 21.32 -4.65
N SER A 567 -15.84 22.52 -4.57
CA SER A 567 -15.25 23.66 -3.85
C SER A 567 -14.79 23.37 -2.41
N PRO A 568 -15.47 22.51 -1.59
CA PRO A 568 -15.02 22.20 -0.24
C PRO A 568 -13.68 21.46 -0.17
N VAL A 569 -13.12 20.99 -1.29
CA VAL A 569 -11.79 20.36 -1.35
C VAL A 569 -10.69 21.27 -0.78
N LEU A 570 -10.88 22.60 -0.81
CA LEU A 570 -9.97 23.57 -0.20
C LEU A 570 -9.70 23.22 1.26
N VAL A 571 -10.76 23.07 2.06
CA VAL A 571 -10.67 22.83 3.51
C VAL A 571 -10.53 21.34 3.81
N LEU A 572 -11.15 20.47 3.01
CA LEU A 572 -11.13 19.02 3.28
C LEU A 572 -9.76 18.38 3.07
N TYR A 573 -8.94 18.93 2.18
CA TYR A 573 -7.75 18.25 1.71
C TYR A 573 -6.61 19.20 1.31
N LEU A 574 -6.91 20.16 0.45
CA LEU A 574 -5.89 20.91 -0.28
C LEU A 574 -5.08 21.82 0.63
N ALA A 575 -5.72 22.53 1.58
CA ALA A 575 -5.04 23.38 2.53
C ALA A 575 -3.98 22.61 3.34
N TYR A 576 -4.32 21.41 3.82
CA TYR A 576 -3.38 20.57 4.57
C TYR A 576 -2.19 20.12 3.73
N THR A 577 -2.42 19.78 2.45
CA THR A 577 -1.32 19.37 1.57
C THR A 577 -0.38 20.50 1.18
N VAL A 578 -0.90 21.70 0.96
CA VAL A 578 -0.07 22.88 0.68
C VAL A 578 0.73 23.26 1.93
N MET A 579 0.08 23.25 3.11
CA MET A 579 0.78 23.51 4.38
C MET A 579 1.87 22.47 4.65
N ALA A 580 1.62 21.19 4.37
CA ALA A 580 2.64 20.15 4.51
C ALA A 580 3.87 20.47 3.64
N GLY A 581 3.69 20.81 2.36
CA GLY A 581 4.79 21.21 1.48
C GLY A 581 5.51 22.48 1.96
N ALA A 582 4.76 23.47 2.43
CA ALA A 582 5.33 24.71 2.98
C ALA A 582 6.16 24.46 4.24
N PHE A 583 5.73 23.55 5.12
CA PHE A 583 6.52 23.18 6.30
C PHE A 583 7.76 22.35 5.93
N THR A 584 7.70 21.51 4.89
CA THR A 584 8.89 20.82 4.37
C THR A 584 9.96 21.81 3.93
N LEU A 585 9.57 22.93 3.29
CA LEU A 585 10.50 24.00 2.94
C LEU A 585 11.23 24.53 4.19
N LYS A 586 10.52 24.77 5.30
CA LYS A 586 11.10 25.27 6.56
C LYS A 586 12.07 24.30 7.21
N LEU A 587 11.72 23.02 7.24
CA LEU A 587 12.61 21.98 7.75
C LEU A 587 13.92 21.91 6.96
N SER A 588 13.87 22.15 5.64
CA SER A 588 15.06 22.13 4.79
C SER A 588 15.95 23.38 4.92
N SER A 589 15.36 24.56 5.17
CA SER A 589 16.12 25.81 5.33
C SER A 589 16.93 25.84 6.63
N ASP A 590 16.40 25.26 7.70
CA ASP A 590 17.05 25.24 9.02
C ASP A 590 18.24 24.25 9.07
N CYS A 591 18.33 23.31 8.12
CA CYS A 591 19.47 22.40 7.99
C CYS A 591 20.64 23.01 7.20
N ALA A 592 20.39 23.95 6.30
CA ALA A 592 21.44 24.59 5.50
C ALA A 592 22.25 25.63 6.32
N SER A 593 21.63 26.23 7.34
CA SER A 593 22.25 27.23 8.20
C SER A 593 23.19 26.64 9.27
N SER A 594 23.24 25.31 9.43
CA SER A 594 24.10 24.62 10.40
C SER A 594 25.23 23.79 9.79
N ALA A 595 25.48 23.87 8.48
CA ALA A 595 26.60 23.14 7.86
C ALA A 595 27.96 23.74 8.29
N PRO A 596 28.91 22.94 8.81
CA PRO A 596 30.26 23.43 9.08
C PRO A 596 30.98 23.79 7.77
N ALA A 597 31.84 24.80 7.84
CA ALA A 597 32.59 25.37 6.73
C ALA A 597 33.29 24.32 5.84
N PRO A 598 33.45 24.57 4.53
CA PRO A 598 34.06 23.63 3.59
C PRO A 598 35.52 23.39 3.98
N GLY A 599 35.82 22.20 4.51
CA GLY A 599 37.15 21.82 4.97
C GLY A 599 37.26 20.47 5.67
N ALA A 600 36.15 19.79 5.98
CA ALA A 600 36.19 18.44 6.53
C ALA A 600 36.27 17.39 5.41
N LEU A 601 37.40 16.69 5.35
CA LEU A 601 37.67 15.56 4.45
C LEU A 601 36.55 14.49 4.56
N GLU A 602 35.92 14.14 3.44
CA GLU A 602 35.02 12.99 3.35
C GLU A 602 35.79 11.69 3.65
N PRO A 603 35.30 10.82 4.55
CA PRO A 603 35.86 9.49 4.73
C PRO A 603 35.51 8.57 3.54
N PRO A 604 36.39 7.60 3.20
CA PRO A 604 36.21 6.75 2.03
C PRO A 604 34.98 5.84 2.12
N SER A 605 34.28 5.69 1.00
CA SER A 605 33.08 4.86 0.86
C SER A 605 33.33 3.39 1.23
N PRO A 606 32.38 2.72 1.91
CA PRO A 606 32.49 1.29 2.22
C PRO A 606 32.45 0.42 0.95
N PRO A 607 33.13 -0.75 0.95
CA PRO A 607 33.18 -1.62 -0.22
C PRO A 607 31.80 -2.26 -0.51
N PRO A 608 31.45 -2.45 -1.80
CA PRO A 608 30.20 -3.09 -2.18
C PRO A 608 30.18 -4.58 -1.78
N PRO A 609 28.98 -5.15 -1.50
CA PRO A 609 28.83 -6.58 -1.24
C PRO A 609 29.23 -7.42 -2.47
N PRO A 610 29.73 -8.66 -2.28
CA PRO A 610 30.27 -9.46 -3.37
C PRO A 610 29.16 -10.05 -4.26
N PHE A 611 29.25 -9.70 -5.56
CA PHE A 611 28.64 -10.27 -6.77
C PHE A 611 27.19 -9.89 -7.17
N ALA A 612 27.09 -9.26 -8.35
CA ALA A 612 26.45 -9.83 -9.55
C ALA A 612 27.04 -9.18 -10.83
N THR A 613 27.39 -9.99 -11.83
CA THR A 613 27.94 -9.58 -13.12
C THR A 613 26.90 -8.81 -13.97
N PRO A 614 27.30 -7.80 -14.76
CA PRO A 614 26.37 -7.08 -15.61
C PRO A 614 25.90 -7.94 -16.80
N PHE A 615 24.58 -8.09 -16.93
CA PHE A 615 23.90 -8.74 -18.05
C PHE A 615 24.14 -7.95 -19.35
N ARG A 616 24.60 -8.63 -20.41
CA ARG A 616 24.86 -8.06 -21.74
C ARG A 616 23.62 -8.23 -22.62
N PHE A 617 23.07 -7.13 -23.16
CA PHE A 617 21.88 -7.13 -24.01
C PHE A 617 22.25 -7.52 -25.47
N ASP A 618 21.54 -8.48 -26.06
CA ASP A 618 21.70 -8.90 -27.46
C ASP A 618 20.65 -8.20 -28.36
N PRO A 619 21.07 -7.38 -29.35
CA PRO A 619 20.16 -6.56 -30.16
C PRO A 619 19.49 -7.31 -31.33
N ARG A 620 19.44 -8.64 -31.37
CA ARG A 620 18.96 -9.41 -32.55
C ARG A 620 17.59 -10.11 -32.42
N ALA A 621 16.71 -9.70 -31.51
CA ALA A 621 15.37 -10.29 -31.42
C ALA A 621 14.36 -9.61 -32.39
N PRO A 622 13.63 -10.38 -33.24
CA PRO A 622 12.68 -9.82 -34.21
C PRO A 622 11.34 -9.42 -33.56
N SER A 623 10.75 -8.33 -34.04
CA SER A 623 9.44 -7.81 -33.62
C SER A 623 8.28 -8.52 -34.34
N PRO A 624 7.18 -8.86 -33.65
CA PRO A 624 5.95 -9.29 -34.31
C PRO A 624 4.84 -8.24 -34.14
N PHE A 625 4.63 -7.43 -35.17
CA PHE A 625 3.38 -6.67 -35.36
C PHE A 625 2.56 -7.33 -36.48
N LEU A 626 1.27 -7.60 -36.21
CA LEU A 626 0.10 -7.65 -37.14
C LEU A 626 -1.03 -8.57 -36.55
N PRO A 627 -2.31 -8.46 -36.98
CA PRO A 627 -3.11 -7.27 -37.28
C PRO A 627 -4.41 -7.20 -36.43
N ALA A 628 -4.79 -5.96 -36.06
CA ALA A 628 -5.80 -5.60 -35.05
C ALA A 628 -7.29 -5.70 -35.46
N ARG A 629 -7.67 -6.30 -36.59
CA ARG A 629 -9.08 -6.24 -37.06
C ARG A 629 -10.04 -7.23 -36.39
N ARG A 630 -9.54 -8.33 -35.82
CA ARG A 630 -10.38 -9.29 -35.05
C ARG A 630 -10.60 -8.88 -33.57
N LEU A 631 -9.94 -7.81 -33.13
CA LEU A 631 -9.93 -7.27 -31.77
C LEU A 631 -11.24 -6.54 -31.39
N ILE A 632 -11.90 -5.91 -32.37
CA ILE A 632 -13.07 -5.04 -32.13
C ILE A 632 -14.33 -5.85 -31.75
N HIS A 633 -14.43 -7.11 -32.19
CA HIS A 633 -15.62 -7.92 -31.94
C HIS A 633 -15.63 -8.60 -30.55
N ARG A 634 -14.45 -8.81 -29.92
CA ARG A 634 -14.33 -9.48 -28.61
C ARG A 634 -14.25 -8.53 -27.41
N ILE A 635 -13.85 -7.26 -27.60
CA ILE A 635 -13.86 -6.23 -26.54
C ILE A 635 -15.31 -5.85 -26.14
N ARG A 636 -16.28 -6.02 -27.04
CA ARG A 636 -17.69 -5.64 -26.80
C ARG A 636 -18.43 -6.51 -25.77
N SER A 637 -17.97 -7.72 -25.42
CA SER A 637 -18.76 -8.64 -24.60
C SER A 637 -18.39 -8.73 -23.12
N ALA A 638 -17.32 -8.07 -22.64
CA ALA A 638 -16.75 -8.37 -21.31
C ALA A 638 -16.71 -7.23 -20.28
N THR A 639 -17.06 -5.97 -20.62
CA THR A 639 -16.76 -4.79 -19.77
C THR A 639 -17.94 -4.02 -19.19
N SER A 640 -19.16 -4.56 -19.16
CA SER A 640 -20.25 -3.91 -18.43
C SER A 640 -20.39 -4.43 -17.02
N LEU A 641 -20.49 -3.50 -16.06
CA LEU A 641 -21.38 -3.54 -14.87
C LEU A 641 -20.73 -3.05 -13.56
N THR A 642 -19.52 -2.47 -13.57
CA THR A 642 -19.06 -1.63 -12.45
C THR A 642 -18.55 -0.25 -12.92
N PRO A 643 -18.81 0.83 -12.15
CA PRO A 643 -18.37 2.18 -12.50
C PRO A 643 -16.85 2.28 -12.68
N PHE A 644 -16.10 1.55 -11.85
CA PHE A 644 -14.64 1.56 -11.86
C PHE A 644 -14.07 0.82 -13.08
N ALA A 645 -14.63 -0.33 -13.45
CA ALA A 645 -14.25 -1.03 -14.69
C ALA A 645 -14.63 -0.22 -15.94
N GLY A 646 -15.71 0.56 -15.87
CA GLY A 646 -16.09 1.51 -16.91
C GLY A 646 -15.08 2.65 -17.10
N SER A 647 -14.59 3.23 -16.00
CA SER A 647 -13.54 4.25 -16.03
C SER A 647 -12.21 3.68 -16.53
N VAL A 648 -11.81 2.48 -16.09
CA VAL A 648 -10.60 1.80 -16.58
C VAL A 648 -10.74 1.43 -18.06
N ALA A 649 -11.90 0.92 -18.50
CA ALA A 649 -12.16 0.64 -19.91
C ALA A 649 -12.18 1.91 -20.77
N ALA A 650 -12.71 3.02 -20.25
CA ALA A 650 -12.69 4.32 -20.91
C ALA A 650 -11.27 4.88 -21.01
N ILE A 651 -10.47 4.77 -19.95
CA ILE A 651 -9.04 5.14 -19.92
C ILE A 651 -8.24 4.29 -20.91
N LEU A 652 -8.42 2.96 -20.91
CA LEU A 652 -7.74 2.06 -21.85
C LEU A 652 -8.17 2.31 -23.31
N THR A 653 -9.45 2.60 -23.55
CA THR A 653 -9.96 2.96 -24.89
C THR A 653 -9.42 4.31 -25.37
N TYR A 654 -9.26 5.26 -24.45
CA TYR A 654 -8.68 6.58 -24.71
C TYR A 654 -7.17 6.52 -24.99
N LEU A 655 -6.41 5.82 -24.14
CA LEU A 655 -4.97 5.60 -24.32
C LEU A 655 -4.66 4.84 -25.61
N HIS A 656 -5.46 3.83 -25.96
CA HIS A 656 -5.34 3.13 -27.24
C HIS A 656 -5.56 4.07 -28.44
N ARG A 657 -6.43 5.08 -28.34
CA ARG A 657 -6.66 6.05 -29.42
C ARG A 657 -5.53 7.07 -29.53
N LEU A 658 -5.00 7.58 -28.42
CA LEU A 658 -3.83 8.46 -28.39
C LEU A 658 -2.60 7.81 -29.05
N LEU A 659 -2.41 6.51 -28.82
CA LEU A 659 -1.32 5.74 -29.44
C LEU A 659 -1.54 5.49 -30.96
N TYR A 660 -2.77 5.64 -31.47
CA TYR A 660 -3.08 5.49 -32.90
C TYR A 660 -3.15 6.81 -33.66
N SER A 661 -3.38 7.95 -33.00
CA SER A 661 -3.44 9.27 -33.64
C SER A 661 -2.07 9.88 -33.94
N SER A 662 -0.98 9.32 -33.41
CA SER A 662 0.40 9.79 -33.60
C SER A 662 1.16 9.06 -34.71
N ALA A 663 0.54 8.10 -35.43
CA ALA A 663 1.13 7.48 -36.60
C ALA A 663 0.77 8.28 -37.87
N PRO A 664 1.75 8.89 -38.57
CA PRO A 664 1.47 9.56 -39.84
C PRO A 664 0.98 8.54 -40.87
N TYR A 665 -0.21 8.79 -41.41
CA TYR A 665 -0.74 8.06 -42.56
C TYR A 665 0.15 8.31 -43.78
N VAL A 666 1.09 7.39 -44.05
CA VAL A 666 1.70 7.28 -45.38
C VAL A 666 0.78 6.40 -46.21
N SER A 667 0.04 7.01 -47.13
CA SER A 667 -0.73 6.32 -48.15
C SER A 667 0.10 6.06 -49.40
N MET A 668 -0.14 4.89 -50.03
CA MET A 668 0.18 4.44 -51.40
C MET A 668 1.32 3.41 -51.54
N PRO A 669 1.38 2.62 -52.64
CA PRO A 669 0.32 1.88 -53.33
C PRO A 669 0.72 0.40 -53.59
N ARG A 670 -0.22 -0.42 -54.07
CA ARG A 670 0.05 -1.78 -54.57
C ARG A 670 0.68 -1.71 -55.97
N SER A 671 1.91 -2.19 -56.15
CA SER A 671 2.35 -2.83 -57.40
C SER A 671 3.54 -3.76 -57.18
N SER A 672 3.44 -4.94 -57.77
CA SER A 672 4.45 -5.97 -57.91
C SER A 672 5.54 -5.58 -58.92
N THR A 673 6.82 -5.64 -58.52
CA THR A 673 7.99 -6.07 -59.33
C THR A 673 9.25 -6.07 -58.47
N ALA A 674 10.10 -7.09 -58.66
CA ALA A 674 11.41 -7.21 -58.05
C ALA A 674 12.45 -6.29 -58.72
N CYS A 675 13.35 -5.66 -57.96
CA CYS A 675 14.78 -5.55 -58.26
C CYS A 675 15.56 -4.84 -57.14
N SER A 676 16.72 -5.44 -56.84
CA SER A 676 17.98 -4.93 -56.26
C SER A 676 18.22 -3.41 -56.26
N SER A 677 18.64 -2.86 -55.11
CA SER A 677 20.03 -2.36 -54.90
C SER A 677 20.19 -1.73 -53.50
N ALA A 678 21.41 -1.86 -52.98
CA ALA A 678 21.89 -1.23 -51.76
C ALA A 678 22.00 0.29 -51.88
N ASP A 679 21.71 1.01 -50.78
CA ASP A 679 22.54 2.06 -50.17
C ASP A 679 21.72 3.05 -49.33
N HIS A 680 22.37 3.55 -48.27
CA HIS A 680 21.93 4.55 -47.27
C HIS A 680 21.23 4.06 -46.00
N CYS A 681 22.03 3.57 -45.05
CA CYS A 681 21.74 3.66 -43.61
C CYS A 681 22.67 4.71 -42.98
N ALA A 682 22.13 5.89 -42.63
CA ALA A 682 22.78 6.83 -41.73
C ALA A 682 22.46 6.44 -40.27
N SER A 683 23.49 6.04 -39.53
CA SER A 683 23.42 5.69 -38.12
C SER A 683 23.54 6.93 -37.24
N TYR A 684 22.48 7.29 -36.53
CA TYR A 684 22.57 8.22 -35.40
C TYR A 684 23.13 7.47 -34.19
N ARG A 685 24.41 7.72 -33.88
CA ARG A 685 25.11 7.22 -32.69
C ARG A 685 24.96 8.26 -31.57
N PHE A 686 24.19 7.95 -30.53
CA PHE A 686 24.19 8.74 -29.30
C PHE A 686 25.49 8.44 -28.53
N VAL A 687 26.36 9.44 -28.46
CA VAL A 687 27.54 9.45 -27.57
C VAL A 687 27.12 10.13 -26.27
N PRO A 688 27.33 9.52 -25.08
CA PRO A 688 27.08 10.20 -23.81
C PRO A 688 28.14 11.28 -23.60
N VAL A 689 27.69 12.53 -23.44
CA VAL A 689 28.53 13.65 -23.01
C VAL A 689 28.69 13.56 -21.49
N VAL A 690 29.91 13.26 -21.05
CA VAL A 690 30.36 13.42 -19.66
C VAL A 690 30.98 14.82 -19.57
N PRO A 691 30.53 15.72 -18.68
CA PRO A 691 31.29 16.94 -18.41
C PRO A 691 32.48 16.58 -17.52
N ALA A 692 33.68 16.63 -18.10
CA ALA A 692 34.94 16.62 -17.36
C ALA A 692 35.22 18.04 -16.86
N CYS A 693 35.41 18.20 -15.55
CA CYS A 693 36.05 19.38 -14.98
C CYS A 693 37.56 19.11 -14.98
N ASP A 694 38.30 19.85 -15.79
CA ASP A 694 39.76 19.90 -15.76
C ASP A 694 40.17 21.22 -15.06
N PRO A 695 40.97 21.19 -13.99
CA PRO A 695 41.60 22.39 -13.44
C PRO A 695 42.94 22.66 -14.15
N ASP A 696 43.38 23.91 -14.08
CA ASP A 696 44.73 24.40 -14.40
C ASP A 696 45.07 24.69 -15.87
N ALA A 697 44.88 25.95 -16.28
CA ALA A 697 45.85 26.67 -17.11
C ALA A 697 45.55 28.19 -17.17
N THR A 698 46.09 28.95 -16.22
CA THR A 698 46.73 30.25 -16.54
C THR A 698 47.68 30.62 -15.41
N ALA A 699 48.98 30.47 -15.67
CA ALA A 699 50.06 31.00 -14.86
C ALA A 699 50.52 32.36 -15.42
N SER A 700 51.17 33.12 -14.53
CA SER A 700 52.13 34.21 -14.78
C SER A 700 51.60 35.66 -14.83
N ALA A 701 51.76 36.37 -13.71
CA ALA A 701 52.67 37.53 -13.67
C ALA A 701 53.13 37.83 -12.22
N ALA A 702 54.42 38.13 -12.13
CA ALA A 702 55.26 38.37 -10.96
C ALA A 702 54.82 39.51 -10.02
N ALA A 703 55.13 39.37 -8.73
CA ALA A 703 56.19 40.14 -8.04
C ALA A 703 56.04 40.07 -6.51
N SER A 704 57.07 39.55 -5.83
CA SER A 704 57.34 39.75 -4.40
C SER A 704 57.73 41.22 -4.14
N PRO A 705 57.55 41.79 -2.92
CA PRO A 705 58.54 41.54 -1.86
C PRO A 705 58.04 41.59 -0.38
N SER A 706 58.88 41.02 0.49
CA SER A 706 59.29 41.44 1.85
C SER A 706 58.29 41.62 3.02
N ILE A 707 58.45 40.75 4.02
CA ILE A 707 58.82 40.99 5.45
C ILE A 707 58.35 42.31 6.14
N SER A 708 57.55 42.18 7.20
CA SER A 708 57.62 42.85 8.53
C SER A 708 56.41 42.35 9.37
N THR A 709 56.54 41.66 10.52
CA THR A 709 56.79 42.09 11.93
C THR A 709 55.83 43.16 12.50
N GLY A 710 55.10 42.79 13.56
CA GLY A 710 54.43 43.64 14.58
C GLY A 710 53.04 44.14 14.14
N ASP A 711 51.95 44.07 14.91
CA ASP A 711 51.64 43.80 16.32
C ASP A 711 50.28 43.08 16.43
#